data_AF-A0AAX4H4S1-F1
#
_entry.id   AF-A0AAX4H4S1-F1
#
_cell.length_a   1.000
_cell.length_b   1.000
_cell.length_c   1.000
_cell.angle_alpha   90.00
_cell.angle_beta   90.00
_cell.angle_gamma   90.00
#
_symmetry.space_group_name_H-M   'P 1'
#
loop_
_entity.id
_entity.type
_entity.pdbx_description
1 polymer ?
#
loop_
_entity_poly.entity_id
_entity_poly.type
_entity_poly.pdbx_seq_one_letter_code
_entity_poly.pdbx_strand_id
1 'polypeptide(L)'
;MTISFKDKVVVVTGAGGGLGKHYCLEYAKRGAKVVVNDLGGTLGGQGGDSKAADLVVEEIRKLGGQAVADYNNVLDGEKIIETAVKAFGTVHVVVNNAGILRDAQFKKMSDLDFQLVTDVHTNGAFKVTKAAWPYFRKQNYGRIVNTASPAGLYGNFGQANYSAAKMGLIGFAETLAKEGENHNIKANVIAPLARSRMTESILPPPILEQLGPEKVAPMVLYLSSENNTELNGEIFEVAAGFYAQIRWERSGGALFKPDDTFTPESVAKRFDEIMNFDDSSKPDLLKNQHPKMLNDYTSLVDAAHKLPENDNSGAPAVSVKGRVVVITGAGAGLGRDYALAFAKAGAKVVVNDFKDPSKVVDEIKAAGGEAHGDKHDVATQAKDIIDNVINKYGTIDILVNNAGILRDRSFAKMTYDEWIQVQKVHLIGTYQLTKLAWPHFLEKKFGRVVNISSTSGIYGNFGQANYAAAKSAIIGLTRTIAIEGARANIKANVVAPHAETAMTLTIFREEDKNLYPPKLVAPLLIFLASDDVPVTGELFEAGGGWIGNTRWQRAKGAVSKDEQTTPEFVADHLEEITDFTSGTANPKTTTESSMAILSAVGDDDDEDDEEDEDEEDDDDDPSKMPDPEFSWNDRDVILYNLGVGAKRKELRYVYENDSDFQVVPTFCHLPTFNSVKSQATFAALLRNFNPMLLLHGEHYLKINKFPIPIESTVVTSYQPLAVVQKGTNTIVVQGSKSVDKATGEELFENEATLFIRKCEGDTKKYAERRTFATQPFNAPKSEPIFTKDIITSDDQAALYRLTGDRNPLHIDPDFAAGANFDKPILHGMCTYGLTAKVLLDQFGPFNEIKGRFTGIVFPGETLRVFAWKEGDVVTFQTHVVDRKTIAINNAAIKLVSDKSKL
;
A
#
# COMPACT_ATOMS: atom_id res chain seq x y z
N MET A 1 -27.34 -24.36 10.14
CA MET A 1 -27.15 -24.84 11.54
C MET A 1 -26.23 -23.84 12.22
N THR A 2 -26.54 -23.40 13.45
CA THR A 2 -25.68 -22.47 14.19
C THR A 2 -24.33 -23.12 14.55
N ILE A 3 -23.23 -22.44 14.25
CA ILE A 3 -21.88 -22.82 14.61
C ILE A 3 -21.72 -22.74 16.12
N SER A 4 -21.45 -23.89 16.73
CA SER A 4 -21.34 -24.03 18.18
C SER A 4 -19.89 -24.11 18.63
N PHE A 5 -19.61 -23.45 19.76
CA PHE A 5 -18.36 -23.59 20.50
C PHE A 5 -18.56 -24.24 21.87
N LYS A 6 -19.69 -24.94 22.05
CA LYS A 6 -20.02 -25.58 23.32
C LYS A 6 -18.86 -26.46 23.78
N ASP A 7 -18.41 -26.21 25.01
CA ASP A 7 -17.31 -26.91 25.68
C ASP A 7 -15.92 -26.77 25.04
N LYS A 8 -15.77 -25.96 23.98
CA LYS A 8 -14.45 -25.60 23.44
C LYS A 8 -13.77 -24.60 24.35
N VAL A 9 -12.46 -24.79 24.52
CA VAL A 9 -11.60 -23.92 25.33
C VAL A 9 -10.79 -23.06 24.38
N VAL A 10 -10.98 -21.75 24.48
CA VAL A 10 -10.44 -20.77 23.54
C VAL A 10 -9.50 -19.83 24.26
N VAL A 11 -8.26 -19.74 23.80
CA VAL A 11 -7.27 -18.77 24.27
C VAL A 11 -7.19 -17.65 23.25
N VAL A 12 -7.48 -16.41 23.65
CA VAL A 12 -7.32 -15.22 22.83
C VAL A 12 -6.28 -14.32 23.49
N THR A 13 -5.23 -13.98 22.74
CA THR A 13 -4.15 -13.11 23.23
C THR A 13 -4.41 -11.64 22.88
N GLY A 14 -4.02 -10.71 23.76
CA GLY A 14 -4.30 -9.27 23.59
C GLY A 14 -5.80 -8.99 23.53
N ALA A 15 -6.54 -9.55 24.50
CA ALA A 15 -7.99 -9.62 24.49
C ALA A 15 -8.69 -8.64 25.45
N GLY A 16 -7.96 -7.69 26.03
CA GLY A 16 -8.51 -6.66 26.91
C GLY A 16 -9.29 -5.56 26.17
N GLY A 17 -9.15 -5.46 24.84
CA GLY A 17 -9.85 -4.49 24.01
C GLY A 17 -9.88 -4.86 22.52
N GLY A 18 -10.47 -3.99 21.70
CA GLY A 18 -10.51 -4.11 20.24
C GLY A 18 -11.02 -5.47 19.73
N LEU A 19 -10.33 -5.99 18.70
CA LEU A 19 -10.63 -7.29 18.07
C LEU A 19 -10.68 -8.44 19.09
N GLY A 20 -9.66 -8.56 19.93
CA GLY A 20 -9.53 -9.66 20.88
C GLY A 20 -10.66 -9.71 21.90
N LYS A 21 -11.06 -8.55 22.45
CA LYS A 21 -12.23 -8.46 23.33
C LYS A 21 -13.50 -8.97 22.63
N HIS A 22 -13.75 -8.50 21.42
CA HIS A 22 -14.94 -8.86 20.67
C HIS A 22 -14.98 -10.36 20.37
N TYR A 23 -13.86 -10.97 19.98
CA TYR A 23 -13.77 -12.42 19.78
C TYR A 23 -14.15 -13.19 21.04
N CYS A 24 -13.62 -12.80 22.20
CA CYS A 24 -13.92 -13.44 23.49
C CYS A 24 -15.43 -13.43 23.80
N LEU A 25 -16.10 -12.30 23.57
CA LEU A 25 -17.55 -12.18 23.76
C LEU A 25 -18.32 -13.11 22.80
N GLU A 26 -17.97 -13.11 21.51
CA GLU A 26 -18.65 -13.94 20.51
C GLU A 26 -18.44 -15.45 20.69
N TYR A 27 -17.24 -15.87 21.12
CA TYR A 27 -16.99 -17.25 21.52
C TYR A 27 -17.81 -17.64 22.75
N ALA A 28 -17.84 -16.79 23.78
CA ALA A 28 -18.58 -17.07 25.01
C ALA A 28 -20.10 -17.17 24.76
N LYS A 29 -20.66 -16.26 23.94
CA LYS A 29 -22.07 -16.32 23.49
C LYS A 29 -22.42 -17.67 22.83
N ARG A 30 -21.45 -18.31 22.18
CA ARG A 30 -21.59 -19.63 21.51
C ARG A 30 -21.19 -20.82 22.38
N GLY A 31 -21.03 -20.62 23.69
CA GLY A 31 -20.82 -21.67 24.68
C GLY A 31 -19.35 -22.06 24.92
N ALA A 32 -18.39 -21.26 24.43
CA ALA A 32 -16.98 -21.48 24.70
C ALA A 32 -16.61 -21.17 26.16
N LYS A 33 -15.52 -21.80 26.62
CA LYS A 33 -14.79 -21.46 27.83
C LYS A 33 -13.57 -20.63 27.44
N VAL A 34 -13.55 -19.35 27.80
CA VAL A 34 -12.60 -18.39 27.23
C VAL A 34 -11.49 -18.03 28.22
N VAL A 35 -10.24 -18.07 27.76
CA VAL A 35 -9.10 -17.49 28.45
C VAL A 35 -8.79 -16.15 27.80
N VAL A 36 -9.04 -15.08 28.55
CA VAL A 36 -8.81 -13.70 28.11
C VAL A 36 -7.41 -13.30 28.55
N ASN A 37 -6.43 -13.41 27.65
CA ASN A 37 -5.06 -12.97 27.94
C ASN A 37 -4.88 -11.50 27.56
N ASP A 38 -4.45 -10.67 28.51
CA ASP A 38 -4.01 -9.30 28.24
C ASP A 38 -3.00 -8.80 29.29
N LEU A 39 -1.93 -8.14 28.83
CA LEU A 39 -0.89 -7.58 29.70
C LEU A 39 -1.29 -6.22 30.30
N GLY A 40 -2.38 -5.59 29.84
CA GLY A 40 -2.88 -4.29 30.31
C GLY A 40 -2.25 -3.07 29.64
N GLY A 41 -1.66 -3.25 28.45
CA GLY A 41 -0.97 -2.20 27.69
C GLY A 41 -1.76 -1.69 26.48
N THR A 42 -1.51 -0.45 26.06
CA THR A 42 -2.05 0.12 24.81
C THR A 42 -1.37 -0.47 23.57
N LEU A 43 -1.90 -0.20 22.36
CA LEU A 43 -1.23 -0.53 21.09
C LEU A 43 0.18 0.09 20.99
N GLY A 44 0.42 1.22 21.67
CA GLY A 44 1.74 1.84 21.84
C GLY A 44 2.61 1.17 22.90
N GLY A 45 2.18 0.04 23.47
CA GLY A 45 2.88 -0.71 24.53
C GLY A 45 3.11 0.08 25.82
N GLN A 46 2.29 1.10 26.09
CA GLN A 46 2.32 1.90 27.32
C GLN A 46 1.16 1.48 28.24
N GLY A 47 1.37 1.52 29.56
CA GLY A 47 0.39 1.07 30.55
C GLY A 47 0.54 -0.41 30.92
N GLY A 48 -0.05 -0.79 32.05
CA GLY A 48 -0.01 -2.15 32.61
C GLY A 48 -1.15 -2.39 33.59
N ASP A 49 -2.34 -1.85 33.30
CA ASP A 49 -3.51 -2.10 34.14
C ASP A 49 -4.13 -3.44 33.73
N SER A 50 -3.73 -4.51 34.40
CA SER A 50 -4.21 -5.88 34.18
C SER A 50 -5.73 -6.03 34.31
N LYS A 51 -6.42 -5.00 34.82
CA LYS A 51 -7.89 -4.93 34.87
C LYS A 51 -8.57 -5.07 33.52
N ALA A 52 -7.90 -4.77 32.40
CA ALA A 52 -8.53 -4.89 31.08
C ALA A 52 -9.04 -6.31 30.80
N ALA A 53 -8.25 -7.35 31.13
CA ALA A 53 -8.70 -8.73 30.99
C ALA A 53 -9.84 -9.07 31.96
N ASP A 54 -9.76 -8.56 33.20
CA ASP A 54 -10.80 -8.79 34.22
C ASP A 54 -12.16 -8.22 33.79
N LEU A 55 -12.20 -7.02 33.22
CA LEU A 55 -13.43 -6.39 32.75
C LEU A 55 -14.13 -7.22 31.67
N VAL A 56 -13.37 -7.79 30.74
CA VAL A 56 -13.93 -8.67 29.70
C VAL A 56 -14.45 -9.99 30.31
N VAL A 57 -13.73 -10.54 31.28
CA VAL A 57 -14.16 -11.76 31.98
C VAL A 57 -15.43 -11.52 32.81
N GLU A 58 -15.53 -10.38 33.49
CA GLU A 58 -16.72 -9.95 34.21
C GLU A 58 -17.93 -9.79 33.28
N GLU A 59 -17.72 -9.16 32.12
CA GLU A 59 -18.74 -9.00 31.09
C GLU A 59 -19.25 -10.37 30.58
N ILE A 60 -18.34 -11.29 30.26
CA ILE A 60 -18.69 -12.66 29.84
C ILE A 60 -19.48 -13.38 30.92
N ARG A 61 -19.05 -13.32 32.19
CA ARG A 61 -19.73 -13.98 33.31
C ARG A 61 -21.11 -13.39 33.57
N LYS A 62 -21.26 -12.07 33.44
CA LYS A 62 -22.55 -11.37 33.57
C LYS A 62 -23.54 -11.82 32.49
N LEU A 63 -23.06 -12.12 31.28
CA LEU A 63 -23.85 -12.68 30.18
C LEU A 63 -24.05 -14.21 30.28
N GLY A 64 -23.63 -14.84 31.39
CA GLY A 64 -23.80 -16.28 31.63
C GLY A 64 -22.75 -17.19 30.99
N GLY A 65 -21.70 -16.62 30.39
CA GLY A 65 -20.58 -17.35 29.81
C GLY A 65 -19.52 -17.77 30.84
N GLN A 66 -18.53 -18.55 30.39
CA GLN A 66 -17.41 -19.01 31.21
C GLN A 66 -16.11 -18.39 30.73
N ALA A 67 -15.43 -17.64 31.59
CA ALA A 67 -14.12 -17.08 31.28
C ALA A 67 -13.19 -16.96 32.50
N VAL A 68 -11.90 -16.93 32.23
CA VAL A 68 -10.81 -16.63 33.19
C VAL A 68 -9.83 -15.66 32.56
N ALA A 69 -9.30 -14.74 33.37
CA ALA A 69 -8.29 -13.77 32.93
C ALA A 69 -6.90 -14.40 33.01
N ASP A 70 -6.03 -13.98 32.10
CA ASP A 70 -4.60 -14.27 32.15
C ASP A 70 -3.83 -12.96 31.90
N TYR A 71 -2.80 -12.70 32.72
CA TYR A 71 -2.06 -11.44 32.71
C TYR A 71 -0.61 -11.59 32.21
N ASN A 72 -0.27 -12.75 31.64
CA ASN A 72 1.09 -13.06 31.26
C ASN A 72 1.46 -12.38 29.94
N ASN A 73 2.74 -12.09 29.77
CA ASN A 73 3.28 -11.67 28.48
C ASN A 73 3.17 -12.85 27.49
N VAL A 74 2.90 -12.58 26.21
CA VAL A 74 2.80 -13.63 25.18
C VAL A 74 4.10 -14.43 24.98
N LEU A 75 5.25 -13.90 25.43
CA LEU A 75 6.51 -14.65 25.48
C LEU A 75 6.56 -15.73 26.59
N ASP A 76 5.69 -15.61 27.60
CA ASP A 76 5.42 -16.62 28.63
C ASP A 76 4.25 -17.53 28.22
N GLY A 77 4.18 -17.91 26.94
CA GLY A 77 3.06 -18.66 26.37
C GLY A 77 2.74 -19.97 27.10
N GLU A 78 3.72 -20.60 27.75
CA GLU A 78 3.50 -21.75 28.63
C GLU A 78 2.58 -21.43 29.82
N LYS A 79 2.69 -20.25 30.42
CA LYS A 79 1.84 -19.82 31.54
C LYS A 79 0.42 -19.52 31.07
N ILE A 80 0.28 -18.92 29.89
CA ILE A 80 -1.03 -18.64 29.26
C ILE A 80 -1.80 -19.95 29.05
N ILE A 81 -1.15 -20.96 28.49
CA ILE A 81 -1.78 -22.28 28.29
C ILE A 81 -1.97 -23.01 29.61
N GLU A 82 -1.07 -22.85 30.59
CA GLU A 82 -1.26 -23.39 31.93
C GLU A 82 -2.52 -22.83 32.59
N THR A 83 -2.84 -21.54 32.42
CA THR A 83 -4.09 -20.94 32.88
C THR A 83 -5.30 -21.64 32.26
N ALA A 84 -5.29 -21.89 30.94
CA ALA A 84 -6.35 -22.63 30.25
C ALA A 84 -6.55 -24.04 30.82
N VAL A 85 -5.46 -24.76 31.04
CA VAL A 85 -5.46 -26.14 31.52
C VAL A 85 -5.90 -26.21 32.98
N LYS A 86 -5.47 -25.27 33.84
CA LYS A 86 -5.90 -25.20 35.24
C LYS A 86 -7.39 -24.90 35.37
N ALA A 87 -7.90 -23.98 34.56
CA ALA A 87 -9.30 -23.57 34.63
C ALA A 87 -10.24 -24.58 33.95
N PHE A 88 -9.84 -25.15 32.81
CA PHE A 88 -10.75 -25.87 31.92
C PHE A 88 -10.22 -27.23 31.42
N GLY A 89 -9.03 -27.66 31.86
CA GLY A 89 -8.47 -29.00 31.63
C GLY A 89 -7.73 -29.21 30.31
N THR A 90 -7.91 -28.35 29.31
CA THR A 90 -7.23 -28.41 28.00
C THR A 90 -7.31 -27.07 27.27
N VAL A 91 -6.83 -27.01 26.03
CA VAL A 91 -7.04 -25.92 25.06
C VAL A 91 -7.46 -26.52 23.72
N HIS A 92 -8.39 -25.87 23.00
CA HIS A 92 -8.88 -26.31 21.70
C HIS A 92 -8.60 -25.30 20.59
N VAL A 93 -8.66 -24.01 20.90
CA VAL A 93 -8.46 -22.91 19.97
C VAL A 93 -7.43 -21.94 20.51
N VAL A 94 -6.51 -21.49 19.67
CA VAL A 94 -5.60 -20.36 19.95
C VAL A 94 -5.80 -19.29 18.87
N VAL A 95 -6.16 -18.09 19.31
CA VAL A 95 -6.20 -16.89 18.47
C VAL A 95 -5.01 -16.01 18.81
N ASN A 96 -4.01 -16.02 17.93
CA ASN A 96 -2.80 -15.20 18.04
C ASN A 96 -3.10 -13.77 17.54
N ASN A 97 -3.70 -12.97 18.42
CA ASN A 97 -4.18 -11.63 18.15
C ASN A 97 -3.34 -10.51 18.79
N ALA A 98 -2.63 -10.80 19.89
CA ALA A 98 -1.82 -9.79 20.59
C ALA A 98 -0.88 -9.04 19.64
N GLY A 99 -0.81 -7.72 19.82
CA GLY A 99 -0.02 -6.87 18.96
C GLY A 99 0.30 -5.51 19.57
N ILE A 100 1.43 -4.95 19.11
CA ILE A 100 1.86 -3.58 19.37
C ILE A 100 2.32 -2.90 18.07
N LEU A 101 2.30 -1.57 18.04
CA LEU A 101 2.84 -0.76 16.95
C LEU A 101 4.04 0.05 17.44
N ARG A 102 5.07 0.14 16.60
CA ARG A 102 6.25 1.00 16.75
C ARG A 102 6.63 1.56 15.40
N ASP A 103 5.71 2.35 14.86
CA ASP A 103 5.81 2.88 13.51
C ASP A 103 6.89 3.95 13.44
N ALA A 104 7.79 3.81 12.48
CA ALA A 104 8.85 4.74 12.21
C ALA A 104 9.33 4.52 10.78
N GLN A 105 9.64 5.62 10.07
CA GLN A 105 10.41 5.53 8.82
C GLN A 105 11.61 4.62 9.03
N PHE A 106 11.95 3.79 8.05
CA PHE A 106 13.01 2.80 8.15
C PHE A 106 14.33 3.42 8.64
N LYS A 107 14.68 4.64 8.19
CA LYS A 107 15.87 5.37 8.67
C LYS A 107 15.83 5.79 10.15
N LYS A 108 14.64 5.92 10.75
CA LYS A 108 14.42 6.32 12.16
C LYS A 108 14.06 5.16 13.09
N MET A 109 13.65 4.01 12.55
CA MET A 109 13.28 2.83 13.34
C MET A 109 14.45 2.35 14.20
N SER A 110 14.24 2.18 15.51
CA SER A 110 15.27 1.67 16.41
C SER A 110 15.30 0.14 16.40
N ASP A 111 16.45 -0.44 16.73
CA ASP A 111 16.60 -1.90 16.83
C ASP A 111 15.66 -2.49 17.90
N LEU A 112 15.46 -1.76 19.00
CA LEU A 112 14.53 -2.13 20.06
C LEU A 112 13.09 -2.16 19.55
N ASP A 113 12.67 -1.16 18.77
CA ASP A 113 11.33 -1.12 18.18
C ASP A 113 11.08 -2.26 17.20
N PHE A 114 12.09 -2.63 16.42
CA PHE A 114 12.01 -3.78 15.51
C PHE A 114 11.87 -5.09 16.30
N GLN A 115 12.71 -5.26 17.32
CA GLN A 115 12.73 -6.46 18.17
C GLN A 115 11.42 -6.60 18.95
N LEU A 116 10.93 -5.54 19.59
CA LEU A 116 9.68 -5.56 20.37
C LEU A 116 8.48 -5.97 19.52
N VAL A 117 8.33 -5.42 18.31
CA VAL A 117 7.24 -5.80 17.41
C VAL A 117 7.37 -7.26 16.97
N THR A 118 8.58 -7.71 16.62
CA THR A 118 8.82 -9.13 16.27
C THR A 118 8.51 -10.06 17.46
N ASP A 119 8.88 -9.65 18.67
CA ASP A 119 8.68 -10.43 19.88
C ASP A 119 7.21 -10.63 20.22
N VAL A 120 6.41 -9.56 20.22
CA VAL A 120 4.98 -9.66 20.56
C VAL A 120 4.22 -10.43 19.49
N HIS A 121 4.43 -10.09 18.21
CA HIS A 121 3.61 -10.63 17.13
C HIS A 121 4.03 -12.05 16.74
N THR A 122 5.31 -12.28 16.44
CA THR A 122 5.78 -13.55 15.87
C THR A 122 6.30 -14.50 16.93
N ASN A 123 7.14 -14.04 17.86
CA ASN A 123 7.70 -14.91 18.90
C ASN A 123 6.66 -15.26 19.97
N GLY A 124 5.74 -14.35 20.28
CA GLY A 124 4.59 -14.59 21.14
C GLY A 124 3.67 -15.67 20.57
N ALA A 125 3.32 -15.56 19.28
CA ALA A 125 2.55 -16.59 18.59
C ALA A 125 3.24 -17.96 18.62
N PHE A 126 4.56 -18.01 18.38
CA PHE A 126 5.33 -19.25 18.56
C PHE A 126 5.16 -19.81 19.97
N LYS A 127 5.39 -19.00 21.01
CA LYS A 127 5.38 -19.43 22.41
C LYS A 127 4.02 -20.00 22.83
N VAL A 128 2.94 -19.28 22.54
CA VAL A 128 1.57 -19.69 22.89
C VAL A 128 1.17 -20.94 22.11
N THR A 129 1.37 -20.95 20.79
CA THR A 129 1.01 -22.11 19.96
C THR A 129 1.86 -23.33 20.29
N LYS A 130 3.14 -23.15 20.61
CA LYS A 130 4.05 -24.23 21.03
C LYS A 130 3.58 -24.89 22.32
N ALA A 131 3.10 -24.10 23.29
CA ALA A 131 2.58 -24.61 24.54
C ALA A 131 1.22 -25.32 24.37
N ALA A 132 0.38 -24.87 23.44
CA ALA A 132 -0.90 -25.52 23.12
C ALA A 132 -0.74 -26.83 22.34
N TRP A 133 0.30 -26.94 21.51
CA TRP A 133 0.51 -28.04 20.56
C TRP A 133 0.42 -29.46 21.17
N PRO A 134 1.00 -29.77 22.35
CA PRO A 134 0.88 -31.09 22.95
C PRO A 134 -0.57 -31.48 23.28
N TYR A 135 -1.39 -30.51 23.71
CA TYR A 135 -2.79 -30.72 24.04
C TYR A 135 -3.61 -30.99 22.78
N PHE A 136 -3.39 -30.18 21.74
CA PHE A 136 -4.03 -30.38 20.44
C PHE A 136 -3.74 -31.77 19.85
N ARG A 137 -2.48 -32.20 19.89
CA ARG A 137 -2.09 -33.53 19.40
C ARG A 137 -2.69 -34.65 20.23
N LYS A 138 -2.72 -34.51 21.57
CA LYS A 138 -3.26 -35.53 22.48
C LYS A 138 -4.75 -35.75 22.25
N GLN A 139 -5.50 -34.69 22.02
CA GLN A 139 -6.95 -34.76 21.82
C GLN A 139 -7.36 -34.91 20.33
N ASN A 140 -6.39 -34.95 19.41
CA ASN A 140 -6.60 -35.03 17.97
C ASN A 140 -7.54 -33.94 17.44
N TYR A 141 -7.37 -32.71 17.96
CA TYR A 141 -8.13 -31.54 17.55
C TYR A 141 -7.41 -30.27 17.98
N GLY A 142 -7.24 -29.33 17.05
CA GLY A 142 -6.80 -27.97 17.36
C GLY A 142 -7.18 -26.99 16.25
N ARG A 143 -7.38 -25.72 16.63
CA ARG A 143 -7.60 -24.64 15.66
C ARG A 143 -6.74 -23.44 16.04
N ILE A 144 -6.04 -22.90 15.05
CA ILE A 144 -5.13 -21.78 15.21
C ILE A 144 -5.51 -20.71 14.20
N VAL A 145 -5.73 -19.49 14.68
CA VAL A 145 -5.92 -18.31 13.83
C VAL A 145 -4.81 -17.32 14.12
N ASN A 146 -3.99 -17.03 13.11
CA ASN A 146 -2.96 -16.02 13.18
C ASN A 146 -3.46 -14.70 12.57
N THR A 147 -3.34 -13.61 13.33
CA THR A 147 -3.73 -12.28 12.84
C THR A 147 -2.56 -11.62 12.10
N ALA A 148 -2.57 -11.67 10.77
CA ALA A 148 -1.68 -10.92 9.88
C ALA A 148 -2.20 -9.48 9.69
N SER A 149 -1.94 -8.86 8.54
CA SER A 149 -2.51 -7.58 8.13
C SER A 149 -2.21 -7.31 6.64
N PRO A 150 -2.94 -6.38 6.00
CA PRO A 150 -2.56 -5.86 4.68
C PRO A 150 -1.10 -5.33 4.65
N ALA A 151 -0.61 -4.73 5.73
CA ALA A 151 0.79 -4.29 5.81
C ALA A 151 1.78 -5.47 5.77
N GLY A 152 1.42 -6.64 6.29
CA GLY A 152 2.19 -7.88 6.11
C GLY A 152 2.17 -8.38 4.67
N LEU A 153 0.99 -8.37 4.04
CA LEU A 153 0.81 -8.81 2.66
C LEU A 153 1.55 -7.91 1.66
N TYR A 154 1.43 -6.60 1.78
CA TYR A 154 1.85 -5.67 0.70
C TYR A 154 3.00 -4.74 1.09
N GLY A 155 3.43 -4.76 2.35
CA GLY A 155 4.30 -3.71 2.91
C GLY A 155 3.52 -2.41 3.18
N ASN A 156 4.01 -1.60 4.11
CA ASN A 156 3.43 -0.29 4.38
C ASN A 156 4.50 0.69 4.87
N PHE A 157 4.43 1.94 4.39
CA PHE A 157 5.44 2.95 4.70
C PHE A 157 5.57 3.17 6.22
N GLY A 158 6.79 3.13 6.76
CA GLY A 158 7.05 3.35 8.18
C GLY A 158 6.74 2.14 9.07
N GLN A 159 6.44 0.98 8.50
CA GLN A 159 6.02 -0.22 9.23
C GLN A 159 6.91 -1.43 8.94
N ALA A 160 8.21 -1.25 8.71
CA ALA A 160 9.12 -2.32 8.32
C ALA A 160 9.14 -3.50 9.31
N ASN A 161 9.11 -3.22 10.61
CA ASN A 161 8.98 -4.20 11.69
C ASN A 161 7.63 -4.92 11.68
N TYR A 162 6.54 -4.17 11.58
CA TYR A 162 5.17 -4.72 11.60
C TYR A 162 4.88 -5.56 10.35
N SER A 163 5.21 -5.07 9.16
CA SER A 163 5.11 -5.82 7.90
C SER A 163 5.90 -7.12 7.95
N ALA A 164 7.13 -7.08 8.49
CA ALA A 164 7.93 -8.29 8.67
C ALA A 164 7.25 -9.29 9.61
N ALA A 165 6.83 -8.85 10.79
CA ALA A 165 6.22 -9.73 11.79
C ALA A 165 4.90 -10.34 11.30
N LYS A 166 4.04 -9.55 10.64
CA LYS A 166 2.75 -10.00 10.11
C LYS A 166 2.90 -10.94 8.92
N MET A 167 3.87 -10.71 8.04
CA MET A 167 4.20 -11.67 6.98
C MET A 167 4.80 -12.96 7.55
N GLY A 168 5.63 -12.87 8.60
CA GLY A 168 6.19 -14.03 9.29
C GLY A 168 5.14 -15.00 9.84
N LEU A 169 3.99 -14.47 10.29
CA LEU A 169 2.86 -15.27 10.75
C LEU A 169 2.18 -16.09 9.64
N ILE A 170 2.32 -15.70 8.37
CA ILE A 170 1.79 -16.43 7.22
C ILE A 170 2.58 -17.72 7.00
N GLY A 171 3.90 -17.61 6.80
CA GLY A 171 4.75 -18.79 6.65
C GLY A 171 4.74 -19.70 7.89
N PHE A 172 4.50 -19.13 9.08
CA PHE A 172 4.27 -19.90 10.29
C PHE A 172 2.97 -20.71 10.22
N ALA A 173 1.83 -20.08 9.87
CA ALA A 173 0.53 -20.73 9.77
C ALA A 173 0.52 -21.85 8.72
N GLU A 174 1.06 -21.62 7.52
CA GLU A 174 1.13 -22.63 6.47
C GLU A 174 1.98 -23.84 6.88
N THR A 175 3.04 -23.61 7.68
CA THR A 175 3.83 -24.71 8.24
C THR A 175 3.04 -25.48 9.31
N LEU A 176 2.38 -24.77 10.23
CA LEU A 176 1.54 -25.41 11.25
C LEU A 176 0.40 -26.23 10.63
N ALA A 177 -0.20 -25.73 9.55
CA ALA A 177 -1.22 -26.46 8.78
C ALA A 177 -0.70 -27.82 8.31
N LYS A 178 0.48 -27.84 7.67
CA LYS A 178 1.13 -29.06 7.20
C LYS A 178 1.55 -30.00 8.33
N GLU A 179 2.06 -29.47 9.45
CA GLU A 179 2.45 -30.28 10.60
C GLU A 179 1.27 -30.82 11.40
N GLY A 180 0.15 -30.10 11.37
CA GLY A 180 -1.06 -30.35 12.14
C GLY A 180 -2.05 -31.31 11.48
N GLU A 181 -1.95 -31.50 10.16
CA GLU A 181 -2.91 -32.25 9.35
C GLU A 181 -3.27 -33.62 9.94
N ASN A 182 -2.26 -34.45 10.24
CA ASN A 182 -2.42 -35.80 10.81
C ASN A 182 -2.96 -35.81 12.26
N HIS A 183 -3.14 -34.65 12.87
CA HIS A 183 -3.66 -34.47 14.22
C HIS A 183 -4.97 -33.67 14.24
N ASN A 184 -5.60 -33.42 13.08
CA ASN A 184 -6.76 -32.54 12.92
C ASN A 184 -6.53 -31.17 13.58
N ILE A 185 -5.31 -30.65 13.40
CA ILE A 185 -4.94 -29.30 13.81
C ILE A 185 -4.90 -28.44 12.55
N LYS A 186 -5.80 -27.46 12.46
CA LYS A 186 -5.84 -26.53 11.34
C LYS A 186 -5.32 -25.16 11.76
N ALA A 187 -4.54 -24.53 10.89
CA ALA A 187 -3.98 -23.20 11.11
C ALA A 187 -4.26 -22.31 9.91
N ASN A 188 -4.95 -21.19 10.11
CA ASN A 188 -5.32 -20.25 9.07
C ASN A 188 -4.96 -18.81 9.48
N VAL A 189 -4.99 -17.90 8.50
CA VAL A 189 -4.59 -16.51 8.67
C VAL A 189 -5.74 -15.59 8.28
N ILE A 190 -5.97 -14.56 9.09
CA ILE A 190 -6.75 -13.39 8.67
C ILE A 190 -5.83 -12.19 8.50
N ALA A 191 -6.11 -11.36 7.50
CA ALA A 191 -5.47 -10.08 7.24
C ALA A 191 -6.53 -8.97 7.33
N PRO A 192 -6.96 -8.60 8.54
CA PRO A 192 -8.01 -7.61 8.70
C PRO A 192 -7.53 -6.22 8.32
N LEU A 193 -8.35 -5.48 7.56
CA LEU A 193 -8.16 -4.04 7.39
C LEU A 193 -8.66 -3.35 8.66
N ALA A 194 -7.82 -2.51 9.25
CA ALA A 194 -8.17 -1.72 10.43
C ALA A 194 -8.31 -0.25 10.08
N ARG A 195 -9.10 0.49 10.87
CA ARG A 195 -9.08 1.96 10.82
C ARG A 195 -7.66 2.47 11.12
N SER A 196 -7.17 3.34 10.26
CA SER A 196 -5.88 4.02 10.32
C SER A 196 -6.06 5.45 9.82
N ARG A 197 -5.13 6.35 10.11
CA ARG A 197 -5.13 7.73 9.55
C ARG A 197 -5.22 7.75 8.01
N MET A 198 -4.67 6.73 7.35
CA MET A 198 -4.74 6.59 5.89
C MET A 198 -6.14 6.19 5.44
N THR A 199 -6.77 5.19 6.06
CA THR A 199 -8.15 4.80 5.73
C THR A 199 -9.13 5.90 6.15
N GLU A 200 -8.96 6.55 7.30
CA GLU A 200 -9.76 7.71 7.71
C GLU A 200 -9.72 8.85 6.68
N SER A 201 -8.58 9.05 6.01
CA SER A 201 -8.43 10.09 4.97
C SER A 201 -8.99 9.70 3.59
N ILE A 202 -9.36 8.43 3.39
CA ILE A 202 -9.80 7.89 2.09
C ILE A 202 -11.25 7.40 2.16
N LEU A 203 -11.73 7.00 3.34
CA LEU A 203 -13.02 6.32 3.52
C LEU A 203 -14.09 7.27 4.08
N PRO A 204 -15.33 7.18 3.58
CA PRO A 204 -16.44 7.91 4.17
C PRO A 204 -16.82 7.33 5.55
N PRO A 205 -17.38 8.14 6.47
CA PRO A 205 -17.74 7.71 7.83
C PRO A 205 -18.57 6.43 7.93
N PRO A 206 -19.60 6.17 7.09
CA PRO A 206 -20.38 4.92 7.18
C PRO A 206 -19.55 3.65 6.92
N ILE A 207 -18.55 3.72 6.03
CA ILE A 207 -17.67 2.58 5.78
C ILE A 207 -16.61 2.45 6.88
N LEU A 208 -16.14 3.57 7.43
CA LEU A 208 -15.31 3.54 8.63
C LEU A 208 -16.07 2.88 9.78
N GLU A 209 -17.34 3.24 10.01
CA GLU A 209 -18.24 2.63 10.99
C GLU A 209 -18.28 1.11 10.87
N GLN A 210 -18.39 0.59 9.64
CA GLN A 210 -18.35 -0.85 9.34
C GLN A 210 -16.97 -1.51 9.48
N LEU A 211 -15.86 -0.76 9.59
CA LEU A 211 -14.52 -1.31 9.89
C LEU A 211 -14.35 -1.60 11.39
N GLY A 212 -15.30 -2.33 11.97
CA GLY A 212 -15.25 -2.75 13.36
C GLY A 212 -14.97 -4.25 13.55
N PRO A 213 -14.69 -4.67 14.80
CA PRO A 213 -14.44 -6.06 15.15
C PRO A 213 -15.56 -7.05 14.78
N GLU A 214 -16.80 -6.58 14.78
CA GLU A 214 -18.02 -7.34 14.45
C GLU A 214 -18.02 -7.87 13.02
N LYS A 215 -17.35 -7.18 12.09
CA LYS A 215 -17.18 -7.64 10.70
C LYS A 215 -15.96 -8.54 10.49
N VAL A 216 -15.09 -8.69 11.50
CA VAL A 216 -13.90 -9.56 11.42
C VAL A 216 -14.12 -10.88 12.16
N ALA A 217 -14.82 -10.83 13.30
CA ALA A 217 -15.08 -11.98 14.16
C ALA A 217 -15.74 -13.17 13.44
N PRO A 218 -16.68 -13.01 12.50
CA PRO A 218 -17.29 -14.12 11.78
C PRO A 218 -16.28 -15.06 11.12
N MET A 219 -15.29 -14.52 10.42
CA MET A 219 -14.24 -15.34 9.79
C MET A 219 -13.37 -16.05 10.83
N VAL A 220 -13.00 -15.35 11.92
CA VAL A 220 -12.22 -15.95 13.02
C VAL A 220 -12.96 -17.12 13.66
N LEU A 221 -14.24 -16.93 13.97
CA LEU A 221 -15.09 -17.98 14.53
C LEU A 221 -15.26 -19.13 13.53
N TYR A 222 -15.57 -18.86 12.27
CA TYR A 222 -15.71 -19.93 11.27
C TYR A 222 -14.43 -20.79 11.17
N LEU A 223 -13.27 -20.16 10.95
CA LEU A 223 -11.99 -20.84 10.79
C LEU A 223 -11.58 -21.68 12.01
N SER A 224 -12.06 -21.30 13.20
CA SER A 224 -11.77 -21.95 14.46
C SER A 224 -12.83 -22.94 14.93
N SER A 225 -13.87 -23.18 14.13
CA SER A 225 -14.96 -24.10 14.46
C SER A 225 -14.68 -25.54 14.02
N GLU A 226 -15.53 -26.47 14.46
CA GLU A 226 -15.60 -27.83 13.92
C GLU A 226 -16.23 -27.87 12.52
N ASN A 227 -17.04 -26.86 12.17
CA ASN A 227 -17.64 -26.72 10.85
C ASN A 227 -16.62 -26.37 9.77
N ASN A 228 -15.46 -25.80 10.13
CA ASN A 228 -14.32 -25.75 9.24
C ASN A 228 -13.72 -27.16 9.06
N THR A 229 -14.23 -27.88 8.06
CA THR A 229 -13.78 -29.22 7.67
C THR A 229 -12.64 -29.17 6.66
N GLU A 230 -12.52 -28.11 5.87
CA GLU A 230 -11.65 -28.07 4.68
C GLU A 230 -10.49 -27.10 4.84
N LEU A 231 -10.73 -25.83 5.17
CA LEU A 231 -9.72 -24.77 5.13
C LEU A 231 -8.57 -24.98 6.12
N ASN A 232 -7.36 -25.17 5.59
CA ASN A 232 -6.15 -25.32 6.37
C ASN A 232 -4.94 -24.73 5.63
N GLY A 233 -4.20 -23.81 6.26
CA GLY A 233 -3.10 -23.10 5.62
C GLY A 233 -3.58 -22.04 4.63
N GLU A 234 -4.77 -21.48 4.87
CA GLU A 234 -5.40 -20.47 4.02
C GLU A 234 -5.33 -19.06 4.63
N ILE A 235 -5.39 -18.05 3.77
CA ILE A 235 -5.22 -16.62 4.12
C ILE A 235 -6.46 -15.87 3.61
N PHE A 236 -7.03 -15.01 4.45
CA PHE A 236 -8.24 -14.25 4.12
C PHE A 236 -8.04 -12.76 4.37
N GLU A 237 -8.37 -11.92 3.40
CA GLU A 237 -8.61 -10.50 3.65
C GLU A 237 -10.03 -10.30 4.15
N VAL A 238 -10.18 -9.50 5.20
CA VAL A 238 -11.44 -9.31 5.91
C VAL A 238 -11.60 -7.84 6.28
N ALA A 239 -12.70 -7.21 5.91
CA ALA A 239 -12.93 -5.78 6.16
C ALA A 239 -14.37 -5.39 5.86
N ALA A 240 -15.05 -4.66 6.75
CA ALA A 240 -16.36 -4.04 6.47
C ALA A 240 -17.40 -5.00 5.85
N GLY A 241 -17.43 -6.26 6.30
CA GLY A 241 -18.35 -7.28 5.78
C GLY A 241 -17.86 -8.00 4.53
N PHE A 242 -16.76 -7.58 3.90
CA PHE A 242 -16.08 -8.30 2.82
C PHE A 242 -15.19 -9.43 3.37
N TYR A 243 -15.27 -10.60 2.71
CA TYR A 243 -14.46 -11.78 2.99
C TYR A 243 -13.96 -12.37 1.68
N ALA A 244 -12.64 -12.44 1.49
CA ALA A 244 -12.06 -13.11 0.32
C ALA A 244 -10.80 -13.88 0.70
N GLN A 245 -10.68 -15.09 0.17
CA GLN A 245 -9.42 -15.81 0.20
C GLN A 245 -8.40 -15.08 -0.68
N ILE A 246 -7.18 -15.00 -0.19
CA ILE A 246 -6.01 -14.56 -0.95
C ILE A 246 -4.97 -15.68 -0.96
N ARG A 247 -4.40 -15.94 -2.13
CA ARG A 247 -3.42 -17.02 -2.35
C ARG A 247 -2.26 -16.55 -3.19
N TRP A 248 -1.21 -17.35 -3.20
CA TRP A 248 -0.08 -17.16 -4.10
C TRP A 248 -0.45 -17.52 -5.53
N GLU A 249 -0.11 -16.63 -6.45
CA GLU A 249 -0.08 -16.90 -7.89
C GLU A 249 1.38 -16.80 -8.35
N ARG A 250 1.90 -17.89 -8.92
CA ARG A 250 3.26 -17.96 -9.47
C ARG A 250 3.14 -17.96 -10.98
N SER A 251 3.83 -17.03 -11.64
CA SER A 251 3.84 -16.95 -13.09
C SER A 251 4.43 -18.23 -13.68
N GLY A 252 4.02 -18.57 -14.90
CA GLY A 252 4.67 -19.62 -15.68
C GLY A 252 6.19 -19.42 -15.84
N GLY A 253 6.64 -18.18 -15.71
CA GLY A 253 8.05 -17.80 -15.77
C GLY A 253 8.66 -17.97 -17.17
N ALA A 254 9.98 -18.03 -17.19
CA ALA A 254 10.80 -18.23 -18.38
C ALA A 254 11.88 -19.30 -18.11
N LEU A 255 12.18 -20.09 -19.15
CA LEU A 255 13.27 -21.08 -19.15
C LEU A 255 14.49 -20.53 -19.89
N PHE A 256 15.66 -20.73 -19.31
CA PHE A 256 16.97 -20.36 -19.81
C PHE A 256 17.84 -21.61 -19.89
N LYS A 257 18.60 -21.75 -20.98
CA LYS A 257 19.51 -22.88 -21.10
C LYS A 257 20.57 -22.81 -19.99
N PRO A 258 20.74 -23.84 -19.14
CA PRO A 258 21.57 -23.75 -17.94
C PRO A 258 23.07 -23.96 -18.22
N ASP A 259 23.63 -23.16 -19.13
CA ASP A 259 25.06 -23.13 -19.45
C ASP A 259 25.64 -21.72 -19.32
N ASP A 260 26.86 -21.51 -19.81
CA ASP A 260 27.57 -20.24 -19.68
C ASP A 260 26.95 -19.10 -20.51
N THR A 261 25.99 -19.39 -21.40
CA THR A 261 25.22 -18.36 -22.10
C THR A 261 24.11 -17.77 -21.25
N PHE A 262 23.77 -18.38 -20.11
CA PHE A 262 22.79 -17.82 -19.17
C PHE A 262 23.43 -16.69 -18.34
N THR A 263 23.26 -15.46 -18.82
CA THR A 263 23.88 -14.26 -18.24
C THR A 263 22.81 -13.32 -17.67
N PRO A 264 23.21 -12.29 -16.89
CA PRO A 264 22.28 -11.26 -16.45
C PRO A 264 21.56 -10.56 -17.62
N GLU A 265 22.23 -10.41 -18.76
CA GLU A 265 21.64 -9.89 -19.99
C GLU A 265 20.56 -10.80 -20.58
N SER A 266 20.69 -12.13 -20.45
CA SER A 266 19.63 -13.08 -20.80
C SER A 266 18.37 -12.79 -19.99
N VAL A 267 18.53 -12.57 -18.68
CA VAL A 267 17.43 -12.22 -17.76
C VAL A 267 16.81 -10.89 -18.18
N ALA A 268 17.63 -9.86 -18.41
CA ALA A 268 17.15 -8.53 -18.82
C ALA A 268 16.33 -8.56 -20.12
N LYS A 269 16.81 -9.31 -21.13
CA LYS A 269 16.14 -9.43 -22.43
C LYS A 269 14.77 -10.11 -22.32
N ARG A 270 14.60 -11.05 -21.39
CA ARG A 270 13.38 -11.84 -21.22
C ARG A 270 12.65 -11.51 -19.92
N PHE A 271 12.90 -10.34 -19.36
CA PHE A 271 12.35 -9.96 -18.06
C PHE A 271 10.83 -9.83 -18.10
N ASP A 272 10.29 -9.31 -19.21
CA ASP A 272 8.85 -9.20 -19.42
C ASP A 272 8.18 -10.59 -19.41
N GLU A 273 8.83 -11.64 -19.94
CA GLU A 273 8.29 -13.00 -19.92
C GLU A 273 8.20 -13.59 -18.49
N ILE A 274 9.17 -13.24 -17.63
CA ILE A 274 9.21 -13.64 -16.21
C ILE A 274 8.05 -12.98 -15.46
N MET A 275 7.82 -11.69 -15.73
CA MET A 275 6.77 -10.87 -15.12
C MET A 275 5.37 -11.10 -15.71
N ASN A 276 5.27 -11.82 -16.84
CA ASN A 276 4.00 -12.03 -17.52
C ASN A 276 3.17 -13.17 -16.91
N PHE A 277 1.98 -12.81 -16.44
CA PHE A 277 0.95 -13.71 -15.94
C PHE A 277 -0.13 -14.04 -16.99
N ASP A 278 -0.08 -13.50 -18.21
CA ASP A 278 -0.82 -14.09 -19.33
C ASP A 278 -0.06 -15.34 -19.80
N ASP A 279 -0.65 -16.49 -19.52
CA ASP A 279 -0.10 -17.79 -19.87
C ASP A 279 -0.84 -18.46 -21.01
N SER A 280 -1.82 -17.80 -21.64
CA SER A 280 -2.72 -18.40 -22.63
C SER A 280 -1.99 -19.15 -23.75
N SER A 281 -0.86 -18.59 -24.19
CA SER A 281 0.04 -19.14 -25.22
C SER A 281 1.19 -20.01 -24.69
N LYS A 282 1.38 -20.10 -23.37
CA LYS A 282 2.46 -20.88 -22.75
C LYS A 282 2.11 -22.38 -22.72
N PRO A 283 3.11 -23.28 -22.85
CA PRO A 283 2.90 -24.72 -22.67
C PRO A 283 2.54 -25.06 -21.23
N ASP A 284 1.91 -26.22 -21.00
CA ASP A 284 1.40 -26.65 -19.67
C ASP A 284 2.43 -26.52 -18.53
N LEU A 285 3.70 -26.90 -18.79
CA LEU A 285 4.79 -26.80 -17.81
C LEU A 285 5.07 -25.34 -17.35
N LEU A 286 4.71 -24.36 -18.17
CA LEU A 286 4.90 -22.92 -17.95
C LEU A 286 3.55 -22.19 -17.88
N LYS A 287 2.48 -22.87 -17.48
CA LYS A 287 1.25 -22.19 -17.04
C LYS A 287 1.45 -21.60 -15.65
N ASN A 288 0.69 -20.55 -15.34
CA ASN A 288 0.62 -20.01 -14.00
C ASN A 288 0.12 -21.08 -13.04
N GLN A 289 0.57 -21.00 -11.81
CA GLN A 289 0.24 -21.94 -10.76
C GLN A 289 -0.31 -21.21 -9.54
N HIS A 290 -1.08 -21.93 -8.73
CA HIS A 290 -1.51 -21.50 -7.40
C HIS A 290 -0.87 -22.40 -6.34
N PRO A 291 0.45 -22.29 -6.14
CA PRO A 291 1.23 -23.30 -5.45
C PRO A 291 1.05 -23.30 -3.93
N LYS A 292 1.22 -24.51 -3.35
CA LYS A 292 1.46 -24.74 -1.91
C LYS A 292 2.85 -25.35 -1.65
N MET A 293 3.71 -25.38 -2.66
CA MET A 293 5.08 -25.89 -2.61
C MET A 293 5.94 -25.34 -3.76
N LEU A 294 7.23 -25.66 -3.74
CA LEU A 294 8.16 -25.35 -4.84
C LEU A 294 7.68 -25.93 -6.19
N ASN A 295 8.19 -25.36 -7.28
CA ASN A 295 7.82 -25.78 -8.64
C ASN A 295 8.35 -27.18 -8.98
N ASP A 296 7.86 -27.81 -10.05
CA ASP A 296 8.42 -29.04 -10.59
C ASP A 296 9.76 -28.77 -11.27
N TYR A 297 10.78 -28.53 -10.44
CA TYR A 297 12.13 -28.22 -10.88
C TYR A 297 12.78 -29.36 -11.66
N THR A 298 12.30 -30.60 -11.51
CA THR A 298 12.79 -31.74 -12.31
C THR A 298 12.42 -31.54 -13.77
N SER A 299 11.11 -31.39 -14.04
CA SER A 299 10.62 -31.18 -15.41
C SER A 299 11.11 -29.87 -16.02
N LEU A 300 11.21 -28.80 -15.22
CA LEU A 300 11.73 -27.51 -15.67
C LEU A 300 13.19 -27.58 -16.10
N VAL A 301 14.04 -28.27 -15.31
CA VAL A 301 15.45 -28.48 -15.65
C VAL A 301 15.59 -29.28 -16.94
N ASP A 302 14.82 -30.36 -17.08
CA ASP A 302 14.84 -31.19 -18.29
C ASP A 302 14.43 -30.40 -19.53
N ALA A 303 13.43 -29.54 -19.40
CA ALA A 303 13.00 -28.65 -20.48
C ALA A 303 14.06 -27.58 -20.80
N ALA A 304 14.66 -26.96 -19.77
CA ALA A 304 15.70 -25.95 -19.91
C ALA A 304 16.94 -26.48 -20.64
N HIS A 305 17.37 -27.72 -20.35
CA HIS A 305 18.52 -28.34 -21.00
C HIS A 305 18.34 -28.56 -22.50
N LYS A 306 17.10 -28.74 -22.96
CA LYS A 306 16.73 -28.98 -24.37
C LYS A 306 16.64 -27.69 -25.20
N LEU A 307 16.71 -26.52 -24.56
CA LEU A 307 16.72 -25.25 -25.27
C LEU A 307 18.00 -25.09 -26.13
N PRO A 308 17.99 -24.23 -27.16
CA PRO A 308 19.22 -23.72 -27.75
C PRO A 308 19.95 -22.79 -26.76
N GLU A 309 21.19 -22.42 -27.08
CA GLU A 309 21.95 -21.40 -26.33
C GLU A 309 21.13 -20.12 -26.16
N ASN A 310 21.32 -19.41 -25.03
CA ASN A 310 20.57 -18.20 -24.75
C ASN A 310 21.04 -17.08 -25.70
N ASP A 311 20.12 -16.60 -26.55
CA ASP A 311 20.40 -15.49 -27.46
C ASP A 311 20.47 -14.15 -26.70
N ASN A 312 21.69 -13.71 -26.42
CA ASN A 312 21.97 -12.41 -25.77
C ASN A 312 22.15 -11.26 -26.78
N SER A 313 21.96 -11.49 -28.09
CA SER A 313 22.06 -10.40 -29.06
C SER A 313 20.99 -9.33 -28.82
N GLY A 314 21.40 -8.06 -28.83
CA GLY A 314 20.51 -6.92 -28.58
C GLY A 314 19.96 -6.83 -27.15
N ALA A 315 20.44 -7.65 -26.21
CA ALA A 315 20.01 -7.59 -24.82
C ALA A 315 20.39 -6.23 -24.18
N PRO A 316 19.55 -5.67 -23.28
CA PRO A 316 19.92 -4.50 -22.51
C PRO A 316 21.20 -4.75 -21.72
N ALA A 317 22.09 -3.75 -21.66
CA ALA A 317 23.31 -3.85 -20.88
C ALA A 317 22.97 -3.97 -19.39
N VAL A 318 23.53 -4.97 -18.70
CA VAL A 318 23.39 -5.14 -17.26
C VAL A 318 24.74 -4.87 -16.61
N SER A 319 24.86 -3.74 -15.91
CA SER A 319 26.12 -3.36 -15.29
C SER A 319 26.01 -3.28 -13.77
N VAL A 320 26.94 -3.96 -13.11
CA VAL A 320 27.33 -3.74 -11.71
C VAL A 320 28.81 -3.34 -11.61
N LYS A 321 29.42 -2.96 -12.74
CA LYS A 321 30.85 -2.70 -12.83
C LYS A 321 31.24 -1.54 -11.95
N GLY A 322 32.24 -1.74 -11.09
CA GLY A 322 32.74 -0.76 -10.14
C GLY A 322 31.86 -0.55 -8.91
N ARG A 323 30.67 -1.16 -8.84
CA ARG A 323 29.79 -1.11 -7.66
C ARG A 323 30.40 -1.91 -6.52
N VAL A 324 30.24 -1.42 -5.29
CA VAL A 324 30.64 -2.13 -4.07
C VAL A 324 29.46 -2.98 -3.60
N VAL A 325 29.65 -4.30 -3.58
CA VAL A 325 28.63 -5.26 -3.15
C VAL A 325 29.07 -5.99 -1.88
N VAL A 326 28.15 -6.11 -0.93
CA VAL A 326 28.29 -6.97 0.24
C VAL A 326 27.42 -8.19 0.06
N ILE A 327 28.01 -9.39 0.17
CA ILE A 327 27.28 -10.65 0.14
C ILE A 327 27.56 -11.41 1.43
N THR A 328 26.51 -11.69 2.20
CA THR A 328 26.63 -12.37 3.49
C THR A 328 26.46 -13.88 3.37
N GLY A 329 27.15 -14.64 4.23
CA GLY A 329 27.22 -16.10 4.13
C GLY A 329 27.85 -16.57 2.82
N ALA A 330 28.92 -15.90 2.40
CA ALA A 330 29.54 -16.04 1.08
C ALA A 330 30.85 -16.84 1.07
N GLY A 331 31.23 -17.50 2.17
CA GLY A 331 32.45 -18.32 2.22
C GLY A 331 32.28 -19.69 1.56
N ALA A 332 31.03 -20.14 1.35
CA ALA A 332 30.71 -21.41 0.71
C ALA A 332 29.31 -21.38 0.05
N GLY A 333 28.95 -22.48 -0.65
CA GLY A 333 27.60 -22.70 -1.20
C GLY A 333 27.11 -21.58 -2.12
N LEU A 334 25.83 -21.21 -1.98
CA LEU A 334 25.20 -20.16 -2.78
C LEU A 334 25.95 -18.83 -2.76
N GLY A 335 26.25 -18.33 -1.55
CA GLY A 335 26.86 -17.02 -1.38
C GLY A 335 28.23 -16.92 -2.02
N ARG A 336 29.02 -18.02 -2.02
CA ARG A 336 30.29 -18.09 -2.74
C ARG A 336 30.10 -17.88 -4.24
N ASP A 337 29.18 -18.62 -4.84
CA ASP A 337 28.98 -18.55 -6.29
C ASP A 337 28.37 -17.21 -6.71
N TYR A 338 27.55 -16.60 -5.85
CA TYR A 338 27.10 -15.22 -6.01
C TYR A 338 28.29 -14.26 -5.98
N ALA A 339 29.19 -14.37 -4.99
CA ALA A 339 30.38 -13.52 -4.88
C ALA A 339 31.28 -13.62 -6.12
N LEU A 340 31.53 -14.84 -6.62
CA LEU A 340 32.29 -15.06 -7.84
C LEU A 340 31.60 -14.44 -9.06
N ALA A 341 30.28 -14.60 -9.19
CA ALA A 341 29.53 -14.06 -10.32
C ALA A 341 29.50 -12.52 -10.32
N PHE A 342 29.27 -11.89 -9.16
CA PHE A 342 29.31 -10.43 -9.02
C PHE A 342 30.71 -9.87 -9.32
N ALA A 343 31.77 -10.53 -8.84
CA ALA A 343 33.14 -10.13 -9.16
C ALA A 343 33.45 -10.27 -10.66
N LYS A 344 33.00 -11.36 -11.30
CA LYS A 344 33.12 -11.55 -12.77
C LYS A 344 32.38 -10.46 -13.55
N ALA A 345 31.25 -9.98 -13.04
CA ALA A 345 30.50 -8.84 -13.59
C ALA A 345 31.16 -7.46 -13.28
N GLY A 346 32.31 -7.45 -12.61
CA GLY A 346 33.12 -6.26 -12.37
C GLY A 346 32.80 -5.51 -11.08
N ALA A 347 32.01 -6.07 -10.18
CA ALA A 347 31.76 -5.48 -8.86
C ALA A 347 32.97 -5.69 -7.91
N LYS A 348 33.11 -4.79 -6.94
CA LYS A 348 34.05 -4.94 -5.82
C LYS A 348 33.34 -5.65 -4.68
N VAL A 349 33.75 -6.87 -4.37
CA VAL A 349 32.96 -7.77 -3.51
C VAL A 349 33.51 -7.80 -2.09
N VAL A 350 32.68 -7.50 -1.11
CA VAL A 350 32.91 -7.87 0.29
C VAL A 350 32.25 -9.22 0.54
N VAL A 351 33.10 -10.22 0.75
CA VAL A 351 32.70 -11.60 1.07
C VAL A 351 32.59 -11.69 2.59
N ASN A 352 31.37 -11.64 3.11
CA ASN A 352 31.12 -11.88 4.53
C ASN A 352 30.85 -13.36 4.80
N ASP A 353 31.63 -13.97 5.68
CA ASP A 353 31.39 -15.30 6.23
C ASP A 353 32.02 -15.41 7.61
N PHE A 354 31.20 -15.66 8.63
CA PHE A 354 31.67 -15.69 10.01
C PHE A 354 32.69 -16.81 10.29
N LYS A 355 32.74 -17.86 9.45
CA LYS A 355 33.74 -18.93 9.58
C LYS A 355 34.99 -18.55 8.83
N ASP A 356 34.90 -18.42 7.51
CA ASP A 356 36.06 -18.11 6.67
C ASP A 356 35.70 -17.59 5.26
N PRO A 357 35.95 -16.31 4.96
CA PRO A 357 35.78 -15.74 3.63
C PRO A 357 37.06 -15.86 2.77
N SER A 358 38.21 -16.22 3.35
CA SER A 358 39.53 -16.06 2.72
C SER A 358 39.65 -16.81 1.39
N LYS A 359 39.20 -18.07 1.38
CA LYS A 359 39.23 -18.92 0.18
C LYS A 359 38.52 -18.26 -1.01
N VAL A 360 37.33 -17.70 -0.81
CA VAL A 360 36.54 -17.07 -1.88
C VAL A 360 37.15 -15.75 -2.32
N VAL A 361 37.71 -14.98 -1.38
CA VAL A 361 38.46 -13.75 -1.70
C VAL A 361 39.67 -14.08 -2.59
N ASP A 362 40.42 -15.13 -2.27
CA ASP A 362 41.59 -15.55 -3.04
C ASP A 362 41.19 -16.07 -4.43
N GLU A 363 40.10 -16.82 -4.53
CA GLU A 363 39.54 -17.26 -5.82
C GLU A 363 39.13 -16.07 -6.71
N ILE A 364 38.45 -15.06 -6.14
CA ILE A 364 38.08 -13.85 -6.88
C ILE A 364 39.33 -13.11 -7.38
N LYS A 365 40.34 -12.93 -6.51
CA LYS A 365 41.59 -12.24 -6.88
C LYS A 365 42.38 -13.01 -7.93
N ALA A 366 42.44 -14.34 -7.83
CA ALA A 366 43.10 -15.20 -8.82
C ALA A 366 42.41 -15.11 -10.20
N ALA A 367 41.10 -14.90 -10.23
CA ALA A 367 40.34 -14.65 -11.46
C ALA A 367 40.43 -13.19 -11.97
N GLY A 368 41.21 -12.33 -11.31
CA GLY A 368 41.42 -10.93 -11.69
C GLY A 368 40.35 -9.95 -11.16
N GLY A 369 39.46 -10.39 -10.28
CA GLY A 369 38.45 -9.54 -9.62
C GLY A 369 38.96 -8.85 -8.36
N GLU A 370 38.18 -7.91 -7.83
CA GLU A 370 38.49 -7.19 -6.58
C GLU A 370 37.58 -7.68 -5.44
N ALA A 371 38.19 -8.22 -4.38
CA ALA A 371 37.47 -8.72 -3.22
C ALA A 371 38.17 -8.42 -1.88
N HIS A 372 37.34 -8.30 -0.83
CA HIS A 372 37.74 -8.12 0.56
C HIS A 372 36.94 -9.06 1.47
N GLY A 373 37.59 -9.59 2.50
CA GLY A 373 36.97 -10.54 3.42
C GLY A 373 36.41 -9.87 4.67
N ASP A 374 35.30 -10.38 5.15
CA ASP A 374 34.68 -10.00 6.42
C ASP A 374 34.29 -11.25 7.22
N LYS A 375 34.63 -11.29 8.52
CA LYS A 375 34.38 -12.44 9.43
C LYS A 375 33.34 -12.14 10.50
N HIS A 376 32.68 -11.01 10.45
CA HIS A 376 31.75 -10.60 11.49
C HIS A 376 30.42 -11.36 11.35
N ASP A 377 29.79 -11.65 12.48
CA ASP A 377 28.50 -12.32 12.52
C ASP A 377 27.34 -11.36 12.21
N VAL A 378 26.47 -11.73 11.26
CA VAL A 378 25.38 -10.85 10.80
C VAL A 378 24.34 -10.55 11.88
N ALA A 379 24.19 -11.41 12.88
CA ALA A 379 23.17 -11.29 13.92
C ALA A 379 23.64 -10.48 15.14
N THR A 380 24.96 -10.28 15.29
CA THR A 380 25.54 -9.64 16.48
C THR A 380 26.51 -8.51 16.16
N GLN A 381 27.04 -8.46 14.93
CA GLN A 381 28.12 -7.56 14.52
C GLN A 381 27.84 -6.88 13.17
N ALA A 382 26.56 -6.63 12.83
CA ALA A 382 26.16 -6.00 11.58
C ALA A 382 26.84 -4.63 11.34
N LYS A 383 27.09 -3.86 12.41
CA LYS A 383 27.82 -2.59 12.33
C LYS A 383 29.25 -2.78 11.85
N ASP A 384 29.95 -3.76 12.40
CA ASP A 384 31.34 -4.05 12.03
C ASP A 384 31.46 -4.47 10.55
N ILE A 385 30.44 -5.16 10.02
CA ILE A 385 30.36 -5.50 8.59
C ILE A 385 30.29 -4.23 7.74
N ILE A 386 29.36 -3.32 8.04
CA ILE A 386 29.21 -2.08 7.27
C ILE A 386 30.44 -1.18 7.43
N ASP A 387 30.96 -1.01 8.65
CA ASP A 387 32.19 -0.26 8.91
C ASP A 387 33.37 -0.83 8.10
N ASN A 388 33.54 -2.16 8.04
CA ASN A 388 34.59 -2.81 7.26
C ASN A 388 34.48 -2.46 5.76
N VAL A 389 33.28 -2.48 5.21
CA VAL A 389 33.02 -2.15 3.79
C VAL A 389 33.34 -0.68 3.50
N ILE A 390 32.88 0.23 4.37
CA ILE A 390 33.12 1.67 4.23
C ILE A 390 34.61 1.99 4.41
N ASN A 391 35.29 1.39 5.39
CA ASN A 391 36.73 1.57 5.59
C ASN A 391 37.55 1.08 4.39
N LYS A 392 37.11 0.00 3.73
CA LYS A 392 37.82 -0.60 2.60
C LYS A 392 37.58 0.14 1.28
N TYR A 393 36.33 0.48 0.98
CA TYR A 393 35.93 0.97 -0.35
C TYR A 393 35.27 2.35 -0.33
N GLY A 394 35.04 2.95 0.83
CA GLY A 394 34.44 4.28 0.99
C GLY A 394 32.93 4.35 0.76
N THR A 395 32.30 3.28 0.27
CA THR A 395 30.86 3.24 -0.02
C THR A 395 30.34 1.80 -0.05
N ILE A 396 29.01 1.65 -0.07
CA ILE A 396 28.29 0.40 -0.33
C ILE A 396 27.16 0.68 -1.31
N ASP A 397 27.11 0.00 -2.45
CA ASP A 397 26.09 0.17 -3.49
C ASP A 397 25.01 -0.92 -3.45
N ILE A 398 25.43 -2.15 -3.17
CA ILE A 398 24.60 -3.35 -3.28
C ILE A 398 24.73 -4.16 -1.98
N LEU A 399 23.61 -4.63 -1.44
CA LEU A 399 23.57 -5.54 -0.30
C LEU A 399 22.77 -6.79 -0.68
N VAL A 400 23.44 -7.95 -0.67
CA VAL A 400 22.82 -9.26 -0.87
C VAL A 400 22.77 -9.98 0.48
N ASN A 401 21.61 -9.95 1.13
CA ASN A 401 21.40 -10.60 2.42
C ASN A 401 21.12 -12.10 2.21
N ASN A 402 22.19 -12.89 2.17
CA ASN A 402 22.16 -14.32 1.89
C ASN A 402 22.48 -15.21 3.12
N ALA A 403 23.10 -14.66 4.17
CA ALA A 403 23.45 -15.42 5.36
C ALA A 403 22.28 -16.24 5.93
N GLY A 404 22.56 -17.45 6.39
CA GLY A 404 21.53 -18.36 6.85
C GLY A 404 22.05 -19.56 7.62
N ILE A 405 21.17 -20.12 8.44
CA ILE A 405 21.37 -21.35 9.19
C ILE A 405 20.08 -22.19 9.18
N LEU A 406 20.22 -23.51 9.31
CA LEU A 406 19.08 -24.39 9.55
C LEU A 406 19.09 -24.95 10.98
N ARG A 407 17.89 -25.03 11.55
CA ARG A 407 17.58 -25.71 12.82
C ARG A 407 16.27 -26.47 12.65
N ASP A 408 16.26 -27.33 11.64
CA ASP A 408 15.07 -28.08 11.25
C ASP A 408 14.64 -29.04 12.35
N ARG A 409 13.36 -28.95 12.70
CA ARG A 409 12.74 -29.72 13.75
C ARG A 409 11.24 -29.67 13.57
N SER A 410 10.54 -30.80 13.75
CA SER A 410 9.08 -30.76 13.88
C SER A 410 8.69 -29.76 14.95
N PHE A 411 7.62 -29.00 14.72
CA PHE A 411 7.14 -27.98 15.62
C PHE A 411 6.89 -28.53 17.03
N ALA A 412 6.47 -29.79 17.15
CA ALA A 412 6.34 -30.48 18.43
C ALA A 412 7.66 -30.58 19.22
N LYS A 413 8.82 -30.72 18.56
CA LYS A 413 10.13 -30.87 19.19
C LYS A 413 10.98 -29.59 19.15
N MET A 414 10.61 -28.60 18.34
CA MET A 414 11.35 -27.34 18.18
C MET A 414 11.47 -26.58 19.49
N THR A 415 12.69 -26.24 19.90
CA THR A 415 12.94 -25.42 21.09
C THR A 415 12.85 -23.93 20.76
N TYR A 416 12.65 -23.08 21.78
CA TYR A 416 12.68 -21.63 21.57
C TYR A 416 14.07 -21.13 21.18
N ASP A 417 15.14 -21.78 21.63
CA ASP A 417 16.50 -21.43 21.23
C ASP A 417 16.74 -21.71 19.74
N GLU A 418 16.31 -22.87 19.23
CA GLU A 418 16.33 -23.19 17.81
C GLU A 418 15.50 -22.19 16.99
N TRP A 419 14.36 -21.74 17.51
CA TRP A 419 13.55 -20.69 16.90
C TRP A 419 14.29 -19.35 16.82
N ILE A 420 14.80 -18.85 17.95
CA ILE A 420 15.45 -17.54 18.04
C ILE A 420 16.77 -17.49 17.27
N GLN A 421 17.56 -18.57 17.26
CA GLN A 421 18.79 -18.64 16.45
C GLN A 421 18.48 -18.37 14.96
N VAL A 422 17.43 -19.00 14.43
CA VAL A 422 17.02 -18.82 13.03
C VAL A 422 16.48 -17.41 12.81
N GLN A 423 15.59 -16.90 13.67
CA GLN A 423 15.07 -15.53 13.56
C GLN A 423 16.18 -14.48 13.57
N LYS A 424 17.17 -14.62 14.47
CA LYS A 424 18.29 -13.68 14.61
C LYS A 424 19.14 -13.59 13.35
N VAL A 425 19.54 -14.73 12.78
CA VAL A 425 20.38 -14.73 11.57
C VAL A 425 19.61 -14.22 10.36
N HIS A 426 18.40 -14.73 10.15
CA HIS A 426 17.67 -14.50 8.91
C HIS A 426 16.92 -13.17 8.88
N LEU A 427 16.13 -12.87 9.92
CA LEU A 427 15.31 -11.67 9.94
C LEU A 427 16.07 -10.49 10.54
N ILE A 428 16.57 -10.64 11.77
CA ILE A 428 17.22 -9.53 12.50
C ILE A 428 18.52 -9.11 11.81
N GLY A 429 19.35 -10.05 11.39
CA GLY A 429 20.59 -9.75 10.65
C GLY A 429 20.33 -9.03 9.33
N THR A 430 19.34 -9.48 8.55
CA THR A 430 18.91 -8.80 7.31
C THR A 430 18.43 -7.38 7.59
N TYR A 431 17.61 -7.18 8.61
CA TYR A 431 17.15 -5.86 9.04
C TYR A 431 18.32 -4.96 9.42
N GLN A 432 19.19 -5.38 10.35
CA GLN A 432 20.28 -4.57 10.89
C GLN A 432 21.28 -4.16 9.80
N LEU A 433 21.70 -5.09 8.95
CA LEU A 433 22.60 -4.78 7.84
C LEU A 433 21.99 -3.79 6.87
N THR A 434 20.74 -3.99 6.49
CA THR A 434 20.03 -3.09 5.57
C THR A 434 19.84 -1.72 6.19
N LYS A 435 19.49 -1.67 7.48
CA LYS A 435 19.32 -0.44 8.26
C LYS A 435 20.60 0.38 8.35
N LEU A 436 21.75 -0.28 8.54
CA LEU A 436 23.07 0.36 8.62
C LEU A 436 23.61 0.77 7.26
N ALA A 437 23.30 0.03 6.19
CA ALA A 437 23.61 0.42 4.82
C ALA A 437 22.74 1.60 4.32
N TRP A 438 21.53 1.73 4.86
CA TRP A 438 20.51 2.67 4.39
C TRP A 438 20.96 4.14 4.29
N PRO A 439 21.66 4.74 5.28
CA PRO A 439 22.13 6.11 5.18
C PRO A 439 23.09 6.33 4.00
N HIS A 440 23.97 5.35 3.73
CA HIS A 440 24.89 5.40 2.60
C HIS A 440 24.17 5.33 1.26
N PHE A 441 23.08 4.56 1.17
CA PHE A 441 22.24 4.53 -0.03
C PHE A 441 21.49 5.86 -0.23
N LEU A 442 20.94 6.42 0.84
CA LEU A 442 20.22 7.70 0.81
C LEU A 442 21.12 8.86 0.38
N GLU A 443 22.34 8.93 0.91
CA GLU A 443 23.31 9.99 0.62
C GLU A 443 23.59 10.11 -0.89
N LYS A 444 23.78 8.97 -1.57
CA LYS A 444 24.10 8.94 -2.99
C LYS A 444 22.90 8.72 -3.91
N LYS A 445 21.69 8.60 -3.37
CA LYS A 445 20.46 8.27 -4.11
C LYS A 445 20.63 7.03 -5.01
N PHE A 446 21.26 6.01 -4.45
CA PHE A 446 21.44 4.72 -5.11
C PHE A 446 21.62 3.63 -4.07
N GLY A 447 20.81 2.58 -4.16
CA GLY A 447 20.98 1.36 -3.39
C GLY A 447 20.26 0.20 -4.05
N ARG A 448 20.85 -0.99 -3.98
CA ARG A 448 20.21 -2.22 -4.43
C ARG A 448 20.27 -3.26 -3.32
N VAL A 449 19.12 -3.70 -2.86
CA VAL A 449 19.00 -4.72 -1.82
C VAL A 449 18.38 -5.96 -2.43
N VAL A 450 19.08 -7.09 -2.36
CA VAL A 450 18.55 -8.38 -2.79
C VAL A 450 18.49 -9.29 -1.58
N ASN A 451 17.27 -9.55 -1.10
CA ASN A 451 17.05 -10.37 0.09
C ASN A 451 16.72 -11.80 -0.31
N ILE A 452 17.37 -12.77 0.35
CA ILE A 452 17.14 -14.19 0.05
C ILE A 452 16.01 -14.72 0.97
N SER A 453 14.85 -15.02 0.38
CA SER A 453 13.77 -15.76 1.03
C SER A 453 13.90 -17.28 0.74
N SER A 454 12.80 -18.02 0.72
CA SER A 454 12.73 -19.44 0.37
C SER A 454 11.29 -19.83 0.08
N THR A 455 11.07 -20.83 -0.76
CA THR A 455 9.76 -21.47 -0.95
C THR A 455 9.19 -22.05 0.34
N SER A 456 10.04 -22.43 1.32
CA SER A 456 9.57 -22.78 2.66
C SER A 456 8.96 -21.58 3.41
N GLY A 457 9.41 -20.36 3.14
CA GLY A 457 8.82 -19.14 3.70
C GLY A 457 7.59 -18.65 2.95
N ILE A 458 7.51 -18.94 1.65
CA ILE A 458 6.35 -18.58 0.82
C ILE A 458 5.19 -19.54 1.09
N TYR A 459 5.43 -20.84 1.21
CA TYR A 459 4.37 -21.86 1.23
C TYR A 459 4.29 -22.69 2.52
N GLY A 460 5.14 -22.39 3.52
CA GLY A 460 5.38 -23.25 4.67
C GLY A 460 6.04 -24.60 4.31
N ASN A 461 6.70 -25.23 5.29
CA ASN A 461 7.23 -26.58 5.11
C ASN A 461 7.32 -27.35 6.44
N PHE A 462 6.90 -28.62 6.44
CA PHE A 462 6.91 -29.45 7.64
C PHE A 462 8.31 -29.48 8.27
N GLY A 463 8.41 -29.22 9.57
CA GLY A 463 9.67 -29.27 10.30
C GLY A 463 10.53 -28.00 10.17
N GLN A 464 10.00 -26.96 9.53
CA GLN A 464 10.73 -25.72 9.28
C GLN A 464 9.97 -24.48 9.78
N ALA A 465 9.15 -24.60 10.82
CA ALA A 465 8.33 -23.49 11.32
C ALA A 465 9.13 -22.20 11.61
N ASN A 466 10.32 -22.33 12.22
CA ASN A 466 11.26 -21.23 12.47
C ASN A 466 11.78 -20.61 11.16
N TYR A 467 12.25 -21.43 10.23
CA TYR A 467 12.82 -21.00 8.97
C TYR A 467 11.77 -20.38 8.04
N ALA A 468 10.61 -21.03 7.92
CA ALA A 468 9.46 -20.53 7.18
C ALA A 468 9.02 -19.15 7.69
N ALA A 469 8.83 -19.00 9.00
CA ALA A 469 8.46 -17.71 9.59
C ALA A 469 9.51 -16.62 9.29
N ALA A 470 10.80 -16.91 9.48
CA ALA A 470 11.86 -15.93 9.23
C ALA A 470 11.95 -15.53 7.74
N LYS A 471 11.90 -16.51 6.82
CA LYS A 471 11.99 -16.26 5.38
C LYS A 471 10.75 -15.58 4.83
N SER A 472 9.57 -15.84 5.40
CA SER A 472 8.35 -15.10 5.10
C SER A 472 8.44 -13.66 5.60
N ALA A 473 8.94 -13.43 6.81
CA ALA A 473 9.12 -12.09 7.36
C ALA A 473 10.04 -11.19 6.51
N ILE A 474 11.05 -11.76 5.87
CA ILE A 474 11.91 -11.05 4.91
C ILE A 474 11.09 -10.46 3.74
N ILE A 475 10.02 -11.14 3.29
CA ILE A 475 9.16 -10.65 2.20
C ILE A 475 8.45 -9.36 2.63
N GLY A 476 7.84 -9.36 3.82
CA GLY A 476 7.17 -8.20 4.39
C GLY A 476 8.13 -7.03 4.64
N LEU A 477 9.32 -7.31 5.20
CA LEU A 477 10.39 -6.31 5.36
C LEU A 477 10.76 -5.68 4.01
N THR A 478 10.99 -6.51 2.99
CA THR A 478 11.47 -6.07 1.67
C THR A 478 10.46 -5.19 0.96
N ARG A 479 9.17 -5.56 1.01
CA ARG A 479 8.08 -4.75 0.42
C ARG A 479 8.01 -3.36 1.05
N THR A 480 8.14 -3.25 2.38
CA THR A 480 8.16 -1.93 3.04
C THR A 480 9.37 -1.09 2.66
N ILE A 481 10.59 -1.64 2.70
CA ILE A 481 11.78 -0.85 2.33
C ILE A 481 11.81 -0.52 0.84
N ALA A 482 11.18 -1.32 -0.02
CA ALA A 482 10.97 -0.98 -1.43
C ALA A 482 10.11 0.28 -1.60
N ILE A 483 9.02 0.40 -0.82
CA ILE A 483 8.16 1.58 -0.81
C ILE A 483 8.94 2.81 -0.29
N GLU A 484 9.64 2.67 0.83
CA GLU A 484 10.40 3.78 1.44
C GLU A 484 11.61 4.23 0.60
N GLY A 485 12.25 3.30 -0.10
CA GLY A 485 13.43 3.52 -0.91
C GLY A 485 13.17 4.12 -2.29
N ALA A 486 11.96 3.98 -2.82
CA ALA A 486 11.62 4.30 -4.21
C ALA A 486 12.01 5.74 -4.62
N ARG A 487 11.72 6.74 -3.77
CA ARG A 487 12.03 8.16 -4.05
C ARG A 487 13.53 8.48 -4.06
N ALA A 488 14.35 7.61 -3.47
CA ALA A 488 15.81 7.75 -3.41
C ALA A 488 16.53 6.79 -4.35
N ASN A 489 15.84 6.16 -5.30
CA ASN A 489 16.39 5.13 -6.19
C ASN A 489 17.10 4.01 -5.40
N ILE A 490 16.50 3.65 -4.25
CA ILE A 490 16.85 2.46 -3.50
C ILE A 490 15.80 1.41 -3.84
N LYS A 491 16.24 0.34 -4.51
CA LYS A 491 15.35 -0.76 -4.93
C LYS A 491 15.67 -2.00 -4.11
N ALA A 492 14.63 -2.69 -3.66
CA ALA A 492 14.75 -3.88 -2.83
C ALA A 492 13.86 -4.99 -3.38
N ASN A 493 14.41 -6.16 -3.69
CA ASN A 493 13.68 -7.30 -4.25
C ASN A 493 14.02 -8.60 -3.49
N VAL A 494 13.15 -9.60 -3.61
CA VAL A 494 13.28 -10.89 -2.94
C VAL A 494 13.52 -12.01 -3.93
N VAL A 495 14.45 -12.90 -3.62
CA VAL A 495 14.68 -14.14 -4.38
C VAL A 495 14.53 -15.35 -3.46
N ALA A 496 13.73 -16.32 -3.86
CA ALA A 496 13.61 -17.65 -3.26
C ALA A 496 14.33 -18.67 -4.16
N PRO A 497 15.61 -18.96 -3.89
CA PRO A 497 16.40 -19.85 -4.74
C PRO A 497 16.06 -21.31 -4.48
N HIS A 498 16.09 -22.11 -5.55
CA HIS A 498 16.19 -23.57 -5.50
C HIS A 498 17.55 -23.99 -6.07
N ALA A 499 18.46 -24.35 -5.17
CA ALA A 499 19.84 -24.69 -5.52
C ALA A 499 20.46 -25.70 -4.54
N GLU A 500 21.49 -26.39 -5.01
CA GLU A 500 22.36 -27.22 -4.18
C GLU A 500 23.22 -26.35 -3.27
N THR A 501 23.13 -26.62 -1.97
CA THR A 501 23.85 -25.92 -0.91
C THR A 501 24.26 -26.90 0.17
N ALA A 502 25.20 -26.50 1.04
CA ALA A 502 25.49 -27.25 2.27
C ALA A 502 24.24 -27.53 3.13
N MET A 503 23.19 -26.70 3.00
CA MET A 503 21.91 -26.81 3.72
C MET A 503 20.90 -27.75 3.03
N THR A 504 21.06 -28.03 1.73
CA THR A 504 20.15 -28.88 0.93
C THR A 504 20.78 -30.21 0.51
N LEU A 505 22.08 -30.42 0.81
CA LEU A 505 22.84 -31.63 0.52
C LEU A 505 22.21 -32.94 1.03
N THR A 506 21.48 -32.91 2.15
CA THR A 506 20.81 -34.10 2.71
C THR A 506 19.42 -34.34 2.13
N ILE A 507 18.93 -33.44 1.27
CA ILE A 507 17.59 -33.49 0.66
C ILE A 507 17.66 -34.05 -0.77
N PHE A 508 18.71 -33.75 -1.52
CA PHE A 508 18.89 -34.22 -2.89
C PHE A 508 19.37 -35.69 -2.96
N ARG A 509 18.89 -36.43 -3.96
CA ARG A 509 19.41 -37.78 -4.26
C ARG A 509 20.80 -37.65 -4.90
N GLU A 510 21.62 -38.70 -4.84
CA GLU A 510 22.96 -38.70 -5.47
C GLU A 510 22.90 -38.39 -6.98
N GLU A 511 21.83 -38.82 -7.64
CA GLU A 511 21.57 -38.66 -9.08
C GLU A 511 21.20 -37.21 -9.46
N ASP A 512 20.73 -36.41 -8.48
CA ASP A 512 20.29 -35.03 -8.69
C ASP A 512 21.44 -34.02 -8.48
N LYS A 513 22.62 -34.48 -8.04
CA LYS A 513 23.79 -33.63 -7.79
C LYS A 513 24.28 -32.99 -9.09
N ASN A 514 24.56 -31.69 -9.04
CA ASN A 514 24.89 -30.79 -10.14
C ASN A 514 23.76 -30.38 -11.09
N LEU A 515 22.49 -30.74 -10.83
CA LEU A 515 21.37 -30.22 -11.62
C LEU A 515 20.97 -28.79 -11.20
N TYR A 516 21.28 -28.41 -9.96
CA TYR A 516 20.92 -27.11 -9.41
C TYR A 516 22.13 -26.30 -8.92
N PRO A 517 23.17 -26.10 -9.75
CA PRO A 517 24.34 -25.37 -9.30
C PRO A 517 23.95 -23.92 -8.99
N PRO A 518 24.42 -23.35 -7.86
CA PRO A 518 24.10 -21.99 -7.45
C PRO A 518 24.28 -20.91 -8.52
N LYS A 519 25.21 -21.11 -9.46
CA LYS A 519 25.47 -20.23 -10.60
C LYS A 519 24.21 -19.96 -11.44
N LEU A 520 23.21 -20.84 -11.44
CA LEU A 520 21.96 -20.67 -12.21
C LEU A 520 20.96 -19.71 -11.56
N VAL A 521 21.25 -19.20 -10.35
CA VAL A 521 20.45 -18.14 -9.73
C VAL A 521 21.15 -16.78 -9.85
N ALA A 522 22.49 -16.78 -9.90
CA ALA A 522 23.31 -15.56 -9.90
C ALA A 522 22.95 -14.52 -10.99
N PRO A 523 22.59 -14.90 -12.25
CA PRO A 523 22.14 -13.95 -13.26
C PRO A 523 20.99 -13.05 -12.80
N LEU A 524 19.99 -13.62 -12.12
CA LEU A 524 18.87 -12.86 -11.58
C LEU A 524 19.32 -11.91 -10.48
N LEU A 525 20.20 -12.35 -9.57
CA LEU A 525 20.68 -11.50 -8.48
C LEU A 525 21.45 -10.28 -9.03
N ILE A 526 22.31 -10.48 -10.04
CA ILE A 526 23.06 -9.40 -10.68
C ILE A 526 22.11 -8.46 -11.41
N PHE A 527 21.13 -8.99 -12.14
CA PHE A 527 20.10 -8.17 -12.80
C PHE A 527 19.34 -7.32 -11.79
N LEU A 528 18.87 -7.91 -10.68
CA LEU A 528 18.16 -7.19 -9.61
C LEU A 528 19.04 -6.17 -8.86
N ALA A 529 20.36 -6.36 -8.90
CA ALA A 529 21.35 -5.46 -8.33
C ALA A 529 21.92 -4.43 -9.32
N SER A 530 21.46 -4.44 -10.57
CA SER A 530 21.95 -3.55 -11.61
C SER A 530 21.35 -2.15 -11.54
N ASP A 531 22.01 -1.20 -12.19
CA ASP A 531 21.59 0.19 -12.23
C ASP A 531 20.17 0.36 -12.81
N ASP A 532 19.84 -0.40 -13.84
CA ASP A 532 18.63 -0.22 -14.66
C ASP A 532 17.50 -1.23 -14.35
N VAL A 533 17.60 -2.00 -13.25
CA VAL A 533 16.52 -2.92 -12.85
C VAL A 533 15.18 -2.17 -12.79
N PRO A 534 14.13 -2.59 -13.51
CA PRO A 534 12.91 -1.79 -13.63
C PRO A 534 12.00 -1.89 -12.40
N VAL A 535 12.17 -2.92 -11.58
CA VAL A 535 11.23 -3.28 -10.48
C VAL A 535 11.81 -3.09 -9.08
N THR A 536 10.91 -2.98 -8.10
CA THR A 536 11.20 -3.02 -6.67
C THR A 536 10.02 -3.64 -5.93
N GLY A 537 10.27 -4.32 -4.82
CA GLY A 537 9.25 -4.98 -4.00
C GLY A 537 8.78 -6.34 -4.53
N GLU A 538 9.41 -6.84 -5.60
CA GLU A 538 9.02 -8.07 -6.28
C GLU A 538 9.61 -9.32 -5.62
N LEU A 539 8.91 -10.44 -5.79
CA LEU A 539 9.30 -11.76 -5.30
C LEU A 539 9.52 -12.72 -6.48
N PHE A 540 10.71 -13.30 -6.54
CA PHE A 540 11.08 -14.25 -7.59
C PHE A 540 11.41 -15.61 -7.01
N GLU A 541 11.04 -16.67 -7.73
CA GLU A 541 11.58 -18.01 -7.53
C GLU A 541 12.49 -18.37 -8.69
N ALA A 542 13.65 -18.96 -8.40
CA ALA A 542 14.67 -19.22 -9.41
C ALA A 542 15.50 -20.45 -9.11
N GLY A 543 15.77 -21.27 -10.13
CA GLY A 543 16.59 -22.47 -10.02
C GLY A 543 16.57 -23.30 -11.29
N GLY A 544 17.64 -24.05 -11.56
CA GLY A 544 17.65 -25.03 -12.67
C GLY A 544 17.47 -24.46 -14.07
N GLY A 545 17.73 -23.16 -14.28
CA GLY A 545 17.44 -22.48 -15.55
C GLY A 545 16.01 -21.94 -15.67
N TRP A 546 15.19 -21.99 -14.62
CA TRP A 546 13.87 -21.35 -14.60
C TRP A 546 13.85 -20.13 -13.67
N ILE A 547 13.14 -19.09 -14.08
CA ILE A 547 12.80 -17.93 -13.23
C ILE A 547 11.31 -17.61 -13.39
N GLY A 548 10.61 -17.46 -12.27
CA GLY A 548 9.23 -16.96 -12.22
C GLY A 548 9.04 -15.86 -11.19
N ASN A 549 7.98 -15.07 -11.35
CA ASN A 549 7.53 -14.07 -10.39
C ASN A 549 6.34 -14.63 -9.59
N THR A 550 6.28 -14.31 -8.29
CA THR A 550 5.21 -14.78 -7.40
C THR A 550 4.52 -13.58 -6.75
N ARG A 551 3.20 -13.48 -6.93
CA ARG A 551 2.35 -12.39 -6.44
C ARG A 551 1.15 -12.90 -5.67
N TRP A 552 0.38 -11.97 -5.11
CA TRP A 552 -0.92 -12.28 -4.54
C TRP A 552 -2.01 -12.30 -5.61
N GLN A 553 -2.92 -13.26 -5.49
CA GLN A 553 -4.20 -13.31 -6.21
C GLN A 553 -5.30 -13.45 -5.16
N ARG A 554 -6.32 -12.60 -5.25
CA ARG A 554 -7.47 -12.56 -4.36
C ARG A 554 -8.72 -12.99 -5.12
N ALA A 555 -9.53 -13.83 -4.48
CA ALA A 555 -10.86 -14.16 -4.96
C ALA A 555 -11.73 -12.90 -5.06
N LYS A 556 -12.84 -12.97 -5.81
CA LYS A 556 -13.85 -11.90 -5.78
C LYS A 556 -14.36 -11.69 -4.36
N GLY A 557 -14.60 -12.79 -3.63
CA GLY A 557 -15.07 -12.77 -2.25
C GLY A 557 -16.58 -12.56 -2.12
N ALA A 558 -17.07 -12.68 -0.89
CA ALA A 558 -18.46 -12.42 -0.53
C ALA A 558 -18.56 -11.19 0.39
N VAL A 559 -19.66 -10.46 0.30
CA VAL A 559 -19.95 -9.27 1.13
C VAL A 559 -21.22 -9.49 1.94
N SER A 560 -21.13 -9.31 3.25
CA SER A 560 -22.30 -9.28 4.14
C SER A 560 -22.70 -7.83 4.41
N LYS A 561 -23.90 -7.46 3.95
CA LYS A 561 -24.52 -6.16 4.22
C LYS A 561 -25.21 -6.09 5.59
N ASP A 562 -25.56 -7.23 6.19
CA ASP A 562 -26.22 -7.29 7.51
C ASP A 562 -25.43 -6.55 8.58
N GLU A 563 -26.09 -5.70 9.38
CA GLU A 563 -25.44 -5.01 10.50
C GLU A 563 -24.66 -5.96 11.41
N GLN A 564 -25.24 -7.14 11.69
CA GLN A 564 -24.60 -8.21 12.46
C GLN A 564 -24.25 -9.40 11.57
N THR A 565 -23.07 -9.37 10.95
CA THR A 565 -22.55 -10.54 10.24
C THR A 565 -22.22 -11.67 11.23
N THR A 566 -22.54 -12.91 10.88
CA THR A 566 -22.36 -14.09 11.73
C THR A 566 -21.39 -15.10 11.11
N PRO A 567 -20.74 -15.99 11.88
CA PRO A 567 -19.89 -17.03 11.29
C PRO A 567 -20.67 -18.00 10.38
N GLU A 568 -22.00 -18.09 10.53
CA GLU A 568 -22.88 -18.82 9.63
C GLU A 568 -22.90 -18.21 8.22
N PHE A 569 -22.87 -16.88 8.09
CA PHE A 569 -22.72 -16.21 6.79
C PHE A 569 -21.46 -16.71 6.06
N VAL A 570 -20.33 -16.77 6.77
CA VAL A 570 -19.06 -17.27 6.21
C VAL A 570 -19.17 -18.74 5.78
N ALA A 571 -19.88 -19.57 6.56
CA ALA A 571 -20.11 -20.97 6.21
C ALA A 571 -20.98 -21.11 4.96
N ASP A 572 -22.05 -20.33 4.87
CA ASP A 572 -23.02 -20.39 3.77
C ASP A 572 -22.46 -19.83 2.46
N HIS A 573 -21.48 -18.91 2.53
CA HIS A 573 -20.84 -18.28 1.36
C HIS A 573 -19.40 -18.76 1.13
N LEU A 574 -19.00 -19.89 1.72
CA LEU A 574 -17.61 -20.37 1.64
C LEU A 574 -17.14 -20.59 0.18
N GLU A 575 -18.03 -21.12 -0.67
CA GLU A 575 -17.73 -21.34 -2.09
C GLU A 575 -17.39 -20.02 -2.80
N GLU A 576 -18.14 -18.95 -2.53
CA GLU A 576 -17.89 -17.62 -3.10
C GLU A 576 -16.62 -16.97 -2.53
N ILE A 577 -16.40 -17.07 -1.22
CA ILE A 577 -15.22 -16.55 -0.53
C ILE A 577 -13.92 -17.16 -1.10
N THR A 578 -14.00 -18.40 -1.58
CA THR A 578 -12.87 -19.20 -2.07
C THR A 578 -12.88 -19.39 -3.60
N ASP A 579 -13.79 -18.73 -4.32
CA ASP A 579 -13.87 -18.84 -5.77
C ASP A 579 -12.89 -17.91 -6.49
N PHE A 580 -11.99 -18.51 -7.26
CA PHE A 580 -11.03 -17.80 -8.10
C PHE A 580 -11.37 -17.89 -9.60
N THR A 581 -12.55 -18.40 -9.96
CA THR A 581 -12.96 -18.62 -11.35
C THR A 581 -13.93 -17.57 -11.87
N SER A 582 -14.78 -16.99 -11.01
CA SER A 582 -15.72 -15.90 -11.38
C SER A 582 -15.07 -14.52 -11.53
N GLY A 583 -13.80 -14.38 -11.14
CA GLY A 583 -13.04 -13.13 -11.21
C GLY A 583 -12.00 -13.07 -10.11
N THR A 584 -10.86 -12.43 -10.38
CA THR A 584 -9.78 -12.28 -9.38
C THR A 584 -9.19 -10.88 -9.42
N ALA A 585 -8.62 -10.45 -8.30
CA ALA A 585 -7.84 -9.23 -8.18
C ALA A 585 -6.40 -9.55 -7.77
N ASN A 586 -5.44 -8.69 -8.13
CA ASN A 586 -4.03 -8.85 -7.77
C ASN A 586 -3.49 -7.60 -7.07
N PRO A 587 -4.02 -7.22 -5.89
CA PRO A 587 -3.60 -6.02 -5.20
C PRO A 587 -2.09 -6.06 -4.90
N LYS A 588 -1.40 -4.97 -5.20
CA LYS A 588 0.05 -4.81 -4.95
C LYS A 588 0.35 -3.94 -3.75
N THR A 589 -0.60 -3.11 -3.33
CA THR A 589 -0.45 -2.18 -2.20
C THR A 589 -1.60 -2.31 -1.21
N THR A 590 -1.37 -1.87 0.03
CA THR A 590 -2.43 -1.74 1.05
C THR A 590 -3.56 -0.85 0.57
N THR A 591 -3.24 0.23 -0.13
CA THR A 591 -4.22 1.17 -0.71
C THR A 591 -5.07 0.50 -1.79
N GLU A 592 -4.46 -0.21 -2.75
CA GLU A 592 -5.20 -0.94 -3.79
C GLU A 592 -6.13 -2.00 -3.21
N SER A 593 -5.63 -2.81 -2.26
CA SER A 593 -6.47 -3.81 -1.57
C SER A 593 -7.66 -3.15 -0.88
N SER A 594 -7.41 -2.06 -0.14
CA SER A 594 -8.46 -1.31 0.55
C SER A 594 -9.49 -0.78 -0.45
N MET A 595 -9.06 -0.06 -1.50
CA MET A 595 -9.95 0.48 -2.54
C MET A 595 -10.84 -0.58 -3.18
N ALA A 596 -10.27 -1.74 -3.51
CA ALA A 596 -11.03 -2.82 -4.12
C ALA A 596 -12.04 -3.48 -3.17
N ILE A 597 -11.71 -3.59 -1.88
CA ILE A 597 -12.65 -4.04 -0.84
C ILE A 597 -13.84 -3.08 -0.75
N LEU A 598 -13.58 -1.78 -0.80
CA LEU A 598 -14.60 -0.75 -0.60
C LEU A 598 -15.55 -0.65 -1.79
N SER A 599 -15.02 -0.79 -3.01
CA SER A 599 -15.86 -0.92 -4.21
C SER A 599 -16.81 -2.10 -4.04
N ALA A 600 -16.30 -3.27 -3.64
CA ALA A 600 -17.12 -4.46 -3.45
C ALA A 600 -18.21 -4.27 -2.37
N VAL A 601 -17.93 -3.50 -1.31
CA VAL A 601 -18.93 -3.19 -0.28
C VAL A 601 -19.97 -2.17 -0.76
N GLY A 602 -19.63 -1.26 -1.67
CA GLY A 602 -20.50 -0.17 -2.13
C GLY A 602 -21.22 -0.37 -3.48
N ASP A 603 -20.89 -1.39 -4.28
CA ASP A 603 -21.33 -1.51 -5.69
C ASP A 603 -22.78 -2.04 -5.90
N ASP A 604 -23.54 -2.40 -4.86
CA ASP A 604 -24.86 -3.06 -5.02
C ASP A 604 -26.05 -2.27 -4.42
N ASP A 605 -25.97 -0.94 -4.25
CA ASP A 605 -27.07 -0.13 -3.67
C ASP A 605 -28.06 0.43 -4.73
N ASP A 606 -28.47 -0.42 -5.67
CA ASP A 606 -29.73 -0.26 -6.39
C ASP A 606 -30.74 -1.24 -5.78
N GLU A 607 -31.74 -0.69 -5.07
CA GLU A 607 -32.94 -1.33 -4.47
C GLU A 607 -32.93 -1.39 -2.91
N ASP A 608 -33.83 -0.57 -2.36
CA ASP A 608 -34.61 -0.71 -1.12
C ASP A 608 -33.86 -0.75 0.24
N ASP A 609 -33.95 0.35 1.02
CA ASP A 609 -34.95 0.46 2.09
C ASP A 609 -34.84 1.82 2.84
N GLU A 610 -36.02 2.35 3.17
CA GLU A 610 -36.26 3.55 3.98
C GLU A 610 -36.23 3.23 5.51
N GLU A 611 -36.15 4.30 6.32
CA GLU A 611 -36.40 4.37 7.78
C GLU A 611 -35.22 3.82 8.64
N ASP A 612 -34.55 4.60 9.49
CA ASP A 612 -35.07 5.23 10.70
C ASP A 612 -33.97 6.05 11.42
N GLU A 613 -34.43 6.78 12.44
CA GLU A 613 -33.93 8.00 13.04
C GLU A 613 -32.77 7.91 14.07
N ASP A 614 -32.13 9.09 14.24
CA ASP A 614 -31.50 9.68 15.43
C ASP A 614 -30.18 9.13 16.01
N GLU A 615 -29.15 9.99 16.07
CA GLU A 615 -28.62 10.60 17.31
C GLU A 615 -27.38 11.48 16.99
N GLU A 616 -27.49 12.79 17.25
CA GLU A 616 -26.40 13.77 17.11
C GLU A 616 -25.43 13.67 18.29
N ASP A 617 -24.16 13.33 18.02
CA ASP A 617 -23.05 13.48 18.98
C ASP A 617 -22.06 14.58 18.51
N ASP A 618 -21.74 15.47 19.45
CA ASP A 618 -21.30 16.87 19.26
C ASP A 618 -19.78 17.09 18.98
N ASP A 619 -19.06 16.09 18.47
CA ASP A 619 -17.59 16.16 18.29
C ASP A 619 -17.11 16.57 16.88
N ASP A 620 -18.03 16.76 15.92
CA ASP A 620 -17.74 17.06 14.50
C ASP A 620 -17.87 18.53 14.09
N ASP A 621 -17.72 19.49 15.01
CA ASP A 621 -17.82 20.92 14.65
C ASP A 621 -16.66 21.38 13.73
N PRO A 622 -16.90 21.67 12.43
CA PRO A 622 -15.86 22.09 11.50
C PRO A 622 -15.20 23.42 11.92
N SER A 623 -15.84 24.20 12.78
CA SER A 623 -15.30 25.45 13.33
C SER A 623 -14.05 25.21 14.20
N LYS A 624 -13.90 24.01 14.78
CA LYS A 624 -12.78 23.63 15.66
C LYS A 624 -11.61 23.01 14.89
N MET A 625 -11.76 22.69 13.60
CA MET A 625 -10.69 22.13 12.78
C MET A 625 -9.66 23.19 12.36
N PRO A 626 -8.35 22.87 12.31
CA PRO A 626 -7.34 23.79 11.81
C PRO A 626 -7.53 24.07 10.31
N ASP A 627 -7.27 25.31 9.89
CA ASP A 627 -7.29 25.68 8.47
C ASP A 627 -6.15 24.97 7.71
N PRO A 628 -6.40 24.40 6.52
CA PRO A 628 -5.38 23.68 5.75
C PRO A 628 -4.28 24.60 5.23
N GLU A 629 -3.10 24.01 5.06
CA GLU A 629 -1.94 24.65 4.44
C GLU A 629 -1.75 24.18 3.00
N PHE A 630 -1.44 25.10 2.09
CA PHE A 630 -1.07 24.82 0.71
C PHE A 630 0.23 25.53 0.37
N SER A 631 1.22 24.79 -0.12
CA SER A 631 2.53 25.35 -0.50
C SER A 631 2.81 25.13 -1.97
N TRP A 632 3.45 26.10 -2.61
CA TRP A 632 3.89 25.99 -4.00
C TRP A 632 5.27 26.62 -4.21
N ASN A 633 5.93 26.17 -5.27
CA ASN A 633 7.14 26.78 -5.81
C ASN A 633 7.04 26.93 -7.34
N ASP A 634 8.15 27.30 -7.99
CA ASP A 634 8.24 27.50 -9.44
C ASP A 634 7.78 26.27 -10.25
N ARG A 635 8.08 25.05 -9.78
CA ARG A 635 7.65 23.81 -10.46
C ARG A 635 6.14 23.71 -10.52
N ASP A 636 5.45 24.01 -9.42
CA ASP A 636 3.99 23.92 -9.34
C ASP A 636 3.33 25.00 -10.21
N VAL A 637 3.94 26.19 -10.25
CA VAL A 637 3.55 27.29 -11.14
C VAL A 637 3.68 26.88 -12.60
N ILE A 638 4.83 26.33 -13.01
CA ILE A 638 5.07 25.87 -14.39
C ILE A 638 4.09 24.75 -14.75
N LEU A 639 3.89 23.78 -13.86
CA LEU A 639 2.97 22.67 -14.07
C LEU A 639 1.54 23.17 -14.30
N TYR A 640 1.07 24.10 -13.47
CA TYR A 640 -0.23 24.71 -13.65
C TYR A 640 -0.34 25.50 -14.94
N ASN A 641 0.63 26.38 -15.20
CA ASN A 641 0.66 27.21 -16.39
C ASN A 641 0.61 26.36 -17.67
N LEU A 642 1.37 25.26 -17.74
CA LEU A 642 1.30 24.29 -18.83
C LEU A 642 -0.08 23.60 -18.90
N GLY A 643 -0.63 23.22 -17.75
CA GLY A 643 -1.97 22.65 -17.61
C GLY A 643 -3.08 23.57 -18.12
N VAL A 644 -2.89 24.88 -18.07
CA VAL A 644 -3.82 25.90 -18.63
C VAL A 644 -3.33 26.49 -19.95
N GLY A 645 -2.52 25.72 -20.69
CA GLY A 645 -2.26 25.96 -22.11
C GLY A 645 -1.03 26.81 -22.41
N ALA A 646 -0.20 27.15 -21.42
CA ALA A 646 1.10 27.75 -21.69
C ALA A 646 1.97 26.83 -22.55
N LYS A 647 2.74 27.46 -23.45
CA LYS A 647 3.59 26.77 -24.41
C LYS A 647 5.05 27.05 -24.11
N ARG A 648 5.92 26.13 -24.55
CA ARG A 648 7.39 26.23 -24.46
C ARG A 648 7.97 27.61 -24.78
N LYS A 649 7.39 28.35 -25.73
CA LYS A 649 7.90 29.65 -26.20
C LYS A 649 7.46 30.84 -25.32
N GLU A 650 6.55 30.63 -24.39
CA GLU A 650 6.00 31.66 -23.51
C GLU A 650 6.78 31.63 -22.19
N LEU A 651 8.06 32.01 -22.24
CA LEU A 651 9.03 31.83 -21.15
C LEU A 651 8.55 32.40 -19.81
N ARG A 652 7.86 33.55 -19.83
CA ARG A 652 7.19 34.15 -18.66
C ARG A 652 6.26 33.21 -17.88
N TYR A 653 5.85 32.08 -18.45
CA TYR A 653 4.98 31.10 -17.80
C TYR A 653 5.67 29.74 -17.54
N VAL A 654 6.78 29.45 -18.22
CA VAL A 654 7.38 28.09 -18.26
C VAL A 654 8.87 28.07 -17.92
N TYR A 655 9.46 29.22 -17.60
CA TYR A 655 10.87 29.35 -17.25
C TYR A 655 11.03 30.27 -16.05
N GLU A 656 11.43 29.69 -14.93
CA GLU A 656 11.56 30.31 -13.62
C GLU A 656 12.61 31.44 -13.57
N ASN A 657 13.58 31.44 -14.50
CA ASN A 657 14.59 32.51 -14.60
C ASN A 657 14.24 33.57 -15.66
N ASP A 658 13.06 33.51 -16.29
CA ASP A 658 12.56 34.62 -17.10
C ASP A 658 12.31 35.83 -16.19
N SER A 659 12.72 37.03 -16.62
CA SER A 659 12.56 38.23 -15.78
C SER A 659 11.09 38.60 -15.51
N ASP A 660 10.17 38.09 -16.32
CA ASP A 660 8.73 38.29 -16.20
C ASP A 660 8.00 37.00 -15.77
N PHE A 661 8.71 36.02 -15.18
CA PHE A 661 8.12 34.76 -14.72
C PHE A 661 6.94 35.01 -13.77
N GLN A 662 5.77 34.49 -14.11
CA GLN A 662 4.53 34.79 -13.42
C GLN A 662 3.55 33.62 -13.39
N VAL A 663 2.67 33.68 -12.40
CA VAL A 663 1.59 32.73 -12.19
C VAL A 663 0.38 33.16 -13.02
N VAL A 664 -0.24 32.25 -13.78
CA VAL A 664 -1.56 32.52 -14.37
C VAL A 664 -2.56 32.73 -13.22
N PRO A 665 -3.27 33.87 -13.15
CA PRO A 665 -4.02 34.31 -11.97
C PRO A 665 -4.99 33.30 -11.38
N THR A 666 -5.60 32.48 -12.24
CA THR A 666 -6.54 31.45 -11.80
C THR A 666 -5.90 30.34 -10.98
N PHE A 667 -4.58 30.23 -10.88
CA PHE A 667 -3.88 29.32 -9.95
C PHE A 667 -4.41 29.41 -8.51
N CYS A 668 -4.84 30.60 -8.10
CA CYS A 668 -5.32 30.91 -6.75
C CYS A 668 -6.55 30.11 -6.27
N HIS A 669 -7.20 29.32 -7.14
CA HIS A 669 -8.23 28.39 -6.70
C HIS A 669 -7.67 27.11 -6.07
N LEU A 670 -6.43 26.70 -6.40
CA LEU A 670 -5.86 25.42 -6.00
C LEU A 670 -5.86 25.17 -4.47
N PRO A 671 -5.53 26.16 -3.61
CA PRO A 671 -5.56 25.97 -2.16
C PRO A 671 -6.94 25.61 -1.58
N THR A 672 -8.00 25.86 -2.36
CA THR A 672 -9.39 25.67 -1.90
C THR A 672 -9.92 24.27 -2.18
N PHE A 673 -9.24 23.49 -3.02
CA PHE A 673 -9.67 22.14 -3.42
C PHE A 673 -9.23 21.06 -2.41
N ASN A 674 -10.12 20.10 -2.19
CA ASN A 674 -9.84 18.82 -1.51
C ASN A 674 -9.23 18.92 -0.11
N SER A 675 -9.61 19.91 0.70
CA SER A 675 -9.23 19.95 2.12
C SER A 675 -10.23 19.23 3.01
N VAL A 676 -9.71 18.58 4.06
CA VAL A 676 -10.48 17.87 5.09
C VAL A 676 -11.52 18.81 5.73
N LYS A 677 -11.11 20.03 6.06
CA LYS A 677 -12.01 21.04 6.66
C LYS A 677 -13.14 21.45 5.71
N SER A 678 -12.87 21.58 4.40
CA SER A 678 -13.91 21.87 3.42
C SER A 678 -14.93 20.74 3.33
N GLN A 679 -14.49 19.48 3.38
CA GLN A 679 -15.37 18.31 3.35
C GLN A 679 -16.23 18.21 4.62
N ALA A 680 -15.64 18.41 5.80
CA ALA A 680 -16.38 18.49 7.05
C ALA A 680 -17.41 19.63 7.06
N THR A 681 -17.07 20.78 6.43
CA THR A 681 -18.02 21.88 6.28
C THR A 681 -19.22 21.51 5.41
N PHE A 682 -19.04 20.70 4.35
CA PHE A 682 -20.16 20.20 3.55
C PHE A 682 -21.03 19.22 4.35
N ALA A 683 -20.42 18.30 5.09
CA ALA A 683 -21.14 17.35 5.95
C ALA A 683 -22.00 18.07 7.00
N ALA A 684 -21.48 19.14 7.60
CA ALA A 684 -22.23 19.95 8.57
C ALA A 684 -23.38 20.78 7.95
N LEU A 685 -23.38 20.99 6.63
CA LEU A 685 -24.36 21.83 5.93
C LEU A 685 -25.40 21.04 5.14
N LEU A 686 -25.12 19.77 4.84
CA LEU A 686 -25.84 18.98 3.86
C LEU A 686 -26.13 17.57 4.37
N ARG A 687 -27.36 17.13 4.14
CA ARG A 687 -27.80 15.73 4.27
C ARG A 687 -27.76 15.07 2.89
N ASN A 688 -27.46 13.77 2.84
CA ASN A 688 -27.37 12.98 1.59
C ASN A 688 -26.36 13.54 0.58
N PHE A 689 -25.25 14.15 1.06
CA PHE A 689 -24.23 14.70 0.18
C PHE A 689 -23.47 13.61 -0.56
N ASN A 690 -23.67 13.52 -1.87
CA ASN A 690 -22.86 12.69 -2.76
C ASN A 690 -21.94 13.57 -3.62
N PRO A 691 -20.60 13.49 -3.47
CA PRO A 691 -19.66 14.29 -4.25
C PRO A 691 -19.68 13.96 -5.76
N MET A 692 -20.14 12.78 -6.19
CA MET A 692 -20.31 12.44 -7.61
C MET A 692 -21.46 13.20 -8.27
N LEU A 693 -22.41 13.68 -7.46
CA LEU A 693 -23.56 14.45 -7.92
C LEU A 693 -23.34 15.96 -7.85
N LEU A 694 -22.16 16.38 -7.41
CA LEU A 694 -21.73 17.77 -7.35
C LEU A 694 -21.27 18.25 -8.73
N LEU A 695 -21.91 19.32 -9.18
CA LEU A 695 -21.53 20.07 -10.37
C LEU A 695 -21.01 21.44 -9.97
N HIS A 696 -19.81 21.77 -10.44
CA HIS A 696 -19.23 23.09 -10.23
C HIS A 696 -19.95 24.11 -11.13
N GLY A 697 -20.80 24.95 -10.57
CA GLY A 697 -21.70 25.82 -11.33
C GLY A 697 -21.11 27.18 -11.67
N GLU A 698 -20.59 27.90 -10.68
CA GLU A 698 -19.95 29.20 -10.86
C GLU A 698 -18.68 29.30 -10.02
N HIS A 699 -17.70 30.07 -10.49
CA HIS A 699 -16.52 30.40 -9.72
C HIS A 699 -16.19 31.88 -9.82
N TYR A 700 -15.81 32.46 -8.69
CA TYR A 700 -15.30 33.81 -8.57
C TYR A 700 -14.00 33.79 -7.78
N LEU A 701 -13.03 34.57 -8.24
CA LEU A 701 -11.73 34.74 -7.61
C LEU A 701 -11.42 36.23 -7.51
N LYS A 702 -10.90 36.64 -6.34
CA LYS A 702 -10.31 37.95 -6.11
C LYS A 702 -8.87 37.81 -5.65
N ILE A 703 -7.98 38.56 -6.28
CA ILE A 703 -6.55 38.63 -5.96
C ILE A 703 -6.29 39.93 -5.23
N ASN A 704 -5.89 39.81 -3.97
CA ASN A 704 -5.62 40.97 -3.12
C ASN A 704 -4.16 41.43 -3.25
N LYS A 705 -3.23 40.52 -3.60
CA LYS A 705 -1.82 40.83 -3.85
C LYS A 705 -1.41 40.43 -5.27
N PHE A 706 -1.00 41.40 -6.07
CA PHE A 706 -0.50 41.20 -7.43
C PHE A 706 0.91 41.82 -7.59
N PRO A 707 1.88 41.15 -8.23
CA PRO A 707 1.80 39.80 -8.78
C PRO A 707 1.66 38.73 -7.68
N ILE A 708 1.09 37.59 -8.05
CA ILE A 708 1.01 36.43 -7.16
C ILE A 708 2.42 35.92 -6.90
N PRO A 709 2.79 35.60 -5.64
CA PRO A 709 4.10 35.03 -5.33
C PRO A 709 4.37 33.76 -6.16
N ILE A 710 5.58 33.62 -6.70
CA ILE A 710 6.01 32.41 -7.43
C ILE A 710 6.33 31.25 -6.49
N GLU A 711 6.49 31.54 -5.20
CA GLU A 711 6.60 30.59 -4.11
C GLU A 711 5.90 31.17 -2.87
N SER A 712 5.14 30.35 -2.14
CA SER A 712 4.54 30.72 -0.85
C SER A 712 3.93 29.48 -0.19
N THR A 713 3.66 29.59 1.10
CA THR A 713 2.77 28.70 1.85
C THR A 713 1.61 29.53 2.37
N VAL A 714 0.38 29.16 2.03
CA VAL A 714 -0.83 29.80 2.54
C VAL A 714 -1.58 28.91 3.51
N VAL A 715 -2.27 29.53 4.46
CA VAL A 715 -3.31 28.93 5.29
C VAL A 715 -4.66 29.40 4.75
N THR A 716 -5.56 28.47 4.44
CA THR A 716 -6.84 28.77 3.78
C THR A 716 -8.01 28.56 4.71
N SER A 717 -8.69 29.63 5.11
CA SER A 717 -9.93 29.56 5.89
C SER A 717 -11.15 29.41 4.99
N TYR A 718 -12.18 28.72 5.48
CA TYR A 718 -13.43 28.48 4.76
C TYR A 718 -14.60 29.12 5.48
N GLN A 719 -15.54 29.66 4.71
CA GLN A 719 -16.76 30.25 5.24
C GLN A 719 -17.93 29.92 4.30
N PRO A 720 -18.99 29.22 4.77
CA PRO A 720 -20.20 29.10 3.97
C PRO A 720 -20.82 30.48 3.77
N LEU A 721 -21.27 30.77 2.54
CA LEU A 721 -21.89 32.04 2.18
C LEU A 721 -23.41 31.88 2.05
N ALA A 722 -23.86 30.79 1.43
CA ALA A 722 -25.28 30.45 1.33
C ALA A 722 -25.48 28.95 1.05
N VAL A 723 -26.57 28.40 1.57
CA VAL A 723 -27.15 27.11 1.18
C VAL A 723 -28.57 27.40 0.68
N VAL A 724 -28.95 26.85 -0.46
CA VAL A 724 -30.28 27.05 -1.06
C VAL A 724 -30.81 25.72 -1.59
N GLN A 725 -31.91 25.24 -1.01
CA GLN A 725 -32.62 24.06 -1.49
C GLN A 725 -33.42 24.40 -2.76
N LYS A 726 -33.34 23.54 -3.78
CA LYS A 726 -34.05 23.64 -5.06
C LYS A 726 -34.61 22.28 -5.47
N GLY A 727 -35.82 21.99 -5.00
CA GLY A 727 -36.45 20.68 -5.21
C GLY A 727 -35.62 19.61 -4.52
N THR A 728 -35.22 18.58 -5.26
CA THR A 728 -34.36 17.48 -4.77
C THR A 728 -32.86 17.79 -4.82
N ASN A 729 -32.46 19.03 -5.10
CA ASN A 729 -31.05 19.42 -5.26
C ASN A 729 -30.72 20.61 -4.36
N THR A 730 -29.46 20.74 -3.96
CA THR A 730 -28.99 21.85 -3.12
C THR A 730 -27.94 22.68 -3.85
N ILE A 731 -27.99 24.00 -3.70
CA ILE A 731 -26.91 24.89 -4.07
C ILE A 731 -26.15 25.29 -2.82
N VAL A 732 -24.83 25.07 -2.82
CA VAL A 732 -23.93 25.60 -1.80
C VAL A 732 -23.03 26.66 -2.42
N VAL A 733 -22.93 27.81 -1.76
CA VAL A 733 -21.96 28.84 -2.06
C VAL A 733 -20.92 28.83 -0.96
N GLN A 734 -19.71 28.39 -1.29
CA GLN A 734 -18.59 28.29 -0.37
C GLN A 734 -17.61 29.44 -0.62
N GLY A 735 -17.29 30.21 0.41
CA GLY A 735 -16.25 31.22 0.42
C GLY A 735 -14.96 30.68 1.03
N SER A 736 -13.82 31.20 0.60
CA SER A 736 -12.53 30.91 1.24
C SER A 736 -11.55 32.07 1.11
N LYS A 737 -10.62 32.16 2.05
CA LYS A 737 -9.56 33.18 2.09
C LYS A 737 -8.23 32.54 2.36
N SER A 738 -7.22 32.87 1.54
CA SER A 738 -5.86 32.33 1.69
C SER A 738 -4.91 33.41 2.17
N VAL A 739 -4.26 33.14 3.30
CA VAL A 739 -3.34 34.06 3.98
C VAL A 739 -1.94 33.46 3.93
N ASP A 740 -0.94 34.24 3.53
CA ASP A 740 0.46 33.83 3.57
C ASP A 740 0.88 33.50 5.01
N LYS A 741 1.38 32.28 5.22
CA LYS A 741 1.71 31.76 6.55
C LYS A 741 2.85 32.53 7.21
N ALA A 742 3.80 33.05 6.42
CA ALA A 742 4.98 33.73 6.93
C ALA A 742 4.68 35.20 7.25
N THR A 743 3.92 35.89 6.40
CA THR A 743 3.68 37.33 6.54
C THR A 743 2.34 37.66 7.20
N GLY A 744 1.38 36.73 7.21
CA GLY A 744 0.00 36.97 7.63
C GLY A 744 -0.82 37.81 6.63
N GLU A 745 -0.31 38.02 5.41
CA GLU A 745 -0.96 38.83 4.39
C GLU A 745 -2.01 38.03 3.60
N GLU A 746 -3.23 38.57 3.44
CA GLU A 746 -4.28 37.95 2.64
C GLU A 746 -3.94 38.06 1.14
N LEU A 747 -3.68 36.92 0.49
CA LEU A 747 -3.23 36.90 -0.91
C LEU A 747 -4.42 36.90 -1.88
N PHE A 748 -5.44 36.08 -1.62
CA PHE A 748 -6.61 35.93 -2.49
C PHE A 748 -7.81 35.29 -1.79
N GLU A 749 -8.99 35.53 -2.37
CA GLU A 749 -10.30 35.05 -1.91
C GLU A 749 -11.01 34.32 -3.06
N ASN A 750 -11.72 33.22 -2.74
CA ASN A 750 -12.50 32.47 -3.72
C ASN A 750 -13.95 32.32 -3.27
N GLU A 751 -14.89 32.33 -4.22
CA GLU A 751 -16.26 31.88 -4.06
C GLU A 751 -16.57 30.78 -5.09
N ALA A 752 -17.01 29.61 -4.63
CA ALA A 752 -17.49 28.53 -5.49
C ALA A 752 -19.00 28.33 -5.28
N THR A 753 -19.77 28.36 -6.36
CA THR A 753 -21.18 27.95 -6.36
C THR A 753 -21.28 26.54 -6.89
N LEU A 754 -21.71 25.62 -6.05
CA LEU A 754 -21.78 24.20 -6.30
C LEU A 754 -23.25 23.79 -6.35
N PHE A 755 -23.63 23.07 -7.39
CA PHE A 755 -24.98 22.52 -7.55
C PHE A 755 -24.89 21.01 -7.30
N ILE A 756 -25.52 20.54 -6.23
CA ILE A 756 -25.40 19.17 -5.76
C ILE A 756 -26.76 18.50 -5.95
N ARG A 757 -26.80 17.45 -6.76
CA ARG A 757 -28.04 16.73 -7.04
C ARG A 757 -28.36 15.72 -5.94
N LYS A 758 -29.65 15.42 -5.76
CA LYS A 758 -30.16 14.44 -4.77
C LYS A 758 -29.60 14.69 -3.36
N CYS A 759 -29.53 15.96 -2.98
CA CYS A 759 -28.94 16.40 -1.73
C CYS A 759 -29.91 17.38 -1.07
N GLU A 760 -29.86 17.42 0.25
CA GLU A 760 -30.68 18.30 1.07
C GLU A 760 -29.80 19.21 1.91
N GLY A 761 -30.20 20.47 2.04
CA GLY A 761 -29.56 21.41 2.93
C GLY A 761 -30.51 22.52 3.33
N ASP A 762 -30.36 23.02 4.55
CA ASP A 762 -31.25 24.05 5.06
C ASP A 762 -31.00 25.37 4.33
N THR A 763 -32.05 25.93 3.75
CA THR A 763 -31.94 27.18 3.00
C THR A 763 -31.58 28.32 3.96
N LYS A 764 -30.32 28.77 3.91
CA LYS A 764 -29.77 29.74 4.85
C LYS A 764 -28.71 30.60 4.18
N LYS A 765 -28.77 31.91 4.47
CA LYS A 765 -27.73 32.87 4.09
C LYS A 765 -26.81 33.07 5.28
N TYR A 766 -25.51 32.85 5.09
CA TYR A 766 -24.50 32.91 6.14
C TYR A 766 -23.68 34.21 6.08
N ALA A 767 -23.44 34.74 4.88
CA ALA A 767 -22.70 35.99 4.70
C ALA A 767 -23.11 36.72 3.41
N GLU A 768 -22.78 38.01 3.35
CA GLU A 768 -22.90 38.78 2.10
C GLU A 768 -21.80 38.37 1.12
N ARG A 769 -22.19 38.28 -0.16
CA ARG A 769 -21.28 37.95 -1.27
C ARG A 769 -20.78 39.22 -1.94
N ARG A 770 -19.63 39.16 -2.60
CA ARG A 770 -19.10 40.34 -3.31
C ARG A 770 -20.02 40.76 -4.46
N THR A 771 -20.12 42.06 -4.71
CA THR A 771 -20.92 42.61 -5.82
C THR A 771 -20.47 42.04 -7.16
N PHE A 772 -19.16 41.95 -7.40
CA PHE A 772 -18.63 41.39 -8.65
C PHE A 772 -18.94 39.89 -8.81
N ALA A 773 -18.94 39.13 -7.71
CA ALA A 773 -19.28 37.71 -7.70
C ALA A 773 -20.76 37.45 -8.03
N THR A 774 -21.66 38.39 -7.71
CA THR A 774 -23.10 38.22 -7.85
C THR A 774 -23.69 38.94 -9.07
N GLN A 775 -23.08 40.02 -9.54
CA GLN A 775 -23.61 40.78 -10.67
C GLN A 775 -23.63 39.97 -11.98
N PRO A 776 -24.65 40.17 -12.83
CA PRO A 776 -24.74 39.50 -14.12
C PRO A 776 -23.81 40.15 -15.15
N PHE A 777 -23.08 39.33 -15.90
CA PHE A 777 -22.21 39.69 -17.00
C PHE A 777 -22.64 38.97 -18.27
N ASN A 778 -23.84 39.33 -18.75
CA ASN A 778 -24.34 38.79 -20.01
C ASN A 778 -23.52 39.33 -21.18
N ALA A 779 -23.22 38.48 -22.16
CA ALA A 779 -22.55 38.92 -23.37
C ALA A 779 -23.35 40.05 -24.07
N PRO A 780 -22.71 41.17 -24.41
CA PRO A 780 -23.33 42.21 -25.21
C PRO A 780 -23.80 41.71 -26.58
N LYS A 781 -24.81 42.38 -27.15
CA LYS A 781 -25.25 42.12 -28.53
C LYS A 781 -24.33 42.74 -29.59
N SER A 782 -23.38 43.59 -29.19
CA SER A 782 -22.37 44.17 -30.09
C SER A 782 -21.34 43.12 -30.51
N GLU A 783 -20.60 43.39 -31.58
CA GLU A 783 -19.47 42.53 -31.96
C GLU A 783 -18.39 42.50 -30.86
N PRO A 784 -17.80 41.33 -30.57
CA PRO A 784 -16.71 41.21 -29.61
C PRO A 784 -15.47 41.95 -30.13
N ILE A 785 -14.82 42.71 -29.26
CA ILE A 785 -13.59 43.44 -29.61
C ILE A 785 -12.38 42.50 -29.70
N PHE A 786 -12.50 41.29 -29.17
CA PHE A 786 -11.47 40.27 -29.20
C PHE A 786 -12.08 38.89 -29.35
N THR A 787 -11.49 38.11 -30.26
CA THR A 787 -11.83 36.70 -30.48
C THR A 787 -10.55 35.89 -30.61
N LYS A 788 -10.44 34.78 -29.88
CA LYS A 788 -9.27 33.90 -29.95
C LYS A 788 -9.62 32.43 -29.78
N ASP A 789 -9.06 31.61 -30.66
CA ASP A 789 -9.15 30.16 -30.58
C ASP A 789 -8.03 29.59 -29.71
N ILE A 790 -8.40 28.61 -28.89
CA ILE A 790 -7.53 27.79 -28.05
C ILE A 790 -7.79 26.34 -28.45
N ILE A 791 -6.79 25.71 -29.05
CA ILE A 791 -6.86 24.28 -29.38
C ILE A 791 -6.36 23.51 -28.16
N THR A 792 -7.24 22.75 -27.53
CA THR A 792 -6.86 21.87 -26.41
C THR A 792 -6.18 20.62 -26.94
N SER A 793 -5.27 20.04 -26.15
CA SER A 793 -4.68 18.73 -26.44
C SER A 793 -5.61 17.61 -25.98
N ASP A 794 -5.53 16.43 -26.61
CA ASP A 794 -6.15 15.22 -26.09
C ASP A 794 -5.67 14.90 -24.65
N ASP A 795 -4.42 15.24 -24.33
CA ASP A 795 -3.81 15.05 -23.01
C ASP A 795 -4.08 16.21 -22.04
N GLN A 796 -4.89 17.22 -22.41
CA GLN A 796 -5.05 18.44 -21.63
C GLN A 796 -5.59 18.15 -20.21
N ALA A 797 -6.56 17.25 -20.09
CA ALA A 797 -7.09 16.83 -18.79
C ALA A 797 -6.07 16.01 -17.99
N ALA A 798 -5.30 15.14 -18.66
CA ALA A 798 -4.25 14.33 -18.05
C ALA A 798 -3.11 15.20 -17.47
N LEU A 799 -2.78 16.32 -18.13
CA LEU A 799 -1.80 17.28 -17.64
C LEU A 799 -2.37 18.14 -16.51
N TYR A 800 -3.56 18.72 -16.70
CA TYR A 800 -4.15 19.64 -15.73
C TYR A 800 -4.41 18.97 -14.37
N ARG A 801 -4.88 17.71 -14.35
CA ARG A 801 -5.14 16.97 -13.09
C ARG A 801 -3.92 16.82 -12.19
N LEU A 802 -2.70 16.94 -12.74
CA LEU A 802 -1.49 16.88 -11.94
C LEU A 802 -1.35 18.07 -10.97
N THR A 803 -2.13 19.14 -11.17
CA THR A 803 -2.14 20.35 -10.35
C THR A 803 -2.96 20.22 -9.06
N GLY A 804 -3.81 19.20 -8.92
CA GLY A 804 -4.50 18.92 -7.65
C GLY A 804 -5.85 18.19 -7.78
N ASP A 805 -6.64 18.48 -8.81
CA ASP A 805 -7.92 17.80 -9.03
C ASP A 805 -7.70 16.43 -9.69
N ARG A 806 -7.95 15.35 -8.93
CA ARG A 806 -7.68 13.98 -9.37
C ARG A 806 -8.94 13.20 -9.75
N ASN A 807 -10.10 13.86 -9.84
CA ASN A 807 -11.38 13.21 -10.14
C ASN A 807 -11.30 12.31 -11.39
N PRO A 808 -11.64 11.00 -11.28
CA PRO A 808 -11.55 10.05 -12.40
C PRO A 808 -12.40 10.44 -13.61
N LEU A 809 -13.47 11.23 -13.41
CA LEU A 809 -14.33 11.79 -14.46
C LEU A 809 -13.56 12.44 -15.64
N HIS A 810 -12.35 12.92 -15.36
CA HIS A 810 -11.52 13.65 -16.33
C HIS A 810 -10.45 12.78 -17.03
N ILE A 811 -10.38 11.48 -16.75
CA ILE A 811 -9.36 10.60 -17.35
C ILE A 811 -9.85 9.18 -17.64
N ASP A 812 -10.76 8.64 -16.83
CA ASP A 812 -11.23 7.26 -16.90
C ASP A 812 -12.54 7.19 -17.69
N PRO A 813 -12.56 6.51 -18.87
CA PRO A 813 -13.77 6.35 -19.67
C PRO A 813 -14.92 5.67 -18.95
N ASP A 814 -14.65 4.66 -18.12
CA ASP A 814 -15.70 3.87 -17.45
C ASP A 814 -16.37 4.71 -16.37
N PHE A 815 -15.57 5.46 -15.61
CA PHE A 815 -16.09 6.41 -14.62
C PHE A 815 -16.87 7.56 -15.26
N ALA A 816 -16.39 8.09 -16.40
CA ALA A 816 -17.10 9.13 -17.14
C ALA A 816 -18.45 8.63 -17.66
N ALA A 817 -18.51 7.39 -18.17
CA ALA A 817 -19.74 6.75 -18.60
C ALA A 817 -20.72 6.56 -17.43
N GLY A 818 -20.25 6.11 -16.26
CA GLY A 818 -21.06 6.01 -15.04
C GLY A 818 -21.64 7.35 -14.57
N ALA A 819 -20.97 8.46 -14.89
CA ALA A 819 -21.46 9.82 -14.63
C ALA A 819 -22.33 10.41 -15.77
N ASN A 820 -22.75 9.59 -16.74
CA ASN A 820 -23.51 9.95 -17.94
C ASN A 820 -22.78 10.92 -18.89
N PHE A 821 -21.47 10.72 -19.08
CA PHE A 821 -20.70 11.37 -20.14
C PHE A 821 -20.15 10.34 -21.13
N ASP A 822 -20.26 10.64 -22.43
CA ASP A 822 -19.83 9.71 -23.49
C ASP A 822 -18.33 9.39 -23.47
N LYS A 823 -17.51 10.24 -22.84
CA LYS A 823 -16.06 10.10 -22.66
C LYS A 823 -15.56 11.09 -21.59
N PRO A 824 -14.31 10.97 -21.11
CA PRO A 824 -13.77 11.89 -20.11
C PRO A 824 -13.82 13.36 -20.56
N ILE A 825 -14.31 14.23 -19.68
CA ILE A 825 -14.44 15.67 -19.95
C ILE A 825 -13.24 16.44 -19.39
N LEU A 826 -12.97 17.62 -19.94
CA LEU A 826 -12.00 18.56 -19.39
C LEU A 826 -12.58 19.21 -18.13
N HIS A 827 -11.73 19.42 -17.12
CA HIS A 827 -12.09 20.15 -15.90
C HIS A 827 -12.65 21.55 -16.25
N GLY A 828 -13.75 21.96 -15.61
CA GLY A 828 -14.30 23.32 -15.77
C GLY A 828 -13.25 24.38 -15.43
N MET A 829 -12.51 24.17 -14.33
CA MET A 829 -11.41 25.05 -13.90
C MET A 829 -10.21 25.06 -14.86
N CYS A 830 -10.01 24.01 -15.66
CA CYS A 830 -9.01 24.01 -16.74
C CYS A 830 -9.48 24.93 -17.89
N THR A 831 -10.74 24.80 -18.32
CA THR A 831 -11.35 25.70 -19.32
C THR A 831 -11.30 27.16 -18.84
N TYR A 832 -11.57 27.39 -17.55
CA TYR A 832 -11.47 28.69 -16.91
C TYR A 832 -10.06 29.26 -16.98
N GLY A 833 -9.04 28.47 -16.63
CA GLY A 833 -7.65 28.89 -16.68
C GLY A 833 -7.13 29.14 -18.10
N LEU A 834 -7.53 28.30 -19.07
CA LEU A 834 -7.21 28.48 -20.49
C LEU A 834 -7.71 29.84 -20.99
N THR A 835 -8.98 30.17 -20.69
CA THR A 835 -9.57 31.46 -21.03
C THR A 835 -8.91 32.61 -20.29
N ALA A 836 -8.68 32.47 -18.98
CA ALA A 836 -8.07 33.50 -18.15
C ALA A 836 -6.65 33.86 -18.61
N LYS A 837 -5.83 32.87 -19.00
CA LYS A 837 -4.50 33.12 -19.57
C LYS A 837 -4.59 33.96 -20.85
N VAL A 838 -5.51 33.61 -21.76
CA VAL A 838 -5.70 34.38 -23.01
C VAL A 838 -6.13 35.81 -22.72
N LEU A 839 -7.04 36.01 -21.76
CA LEU A 839 -7.47 37.35 -21.35
C LEU A 839 -6.35 38.13 -20.66
N LEU A 840 -5.52 37.49 -19.84
CA LEU A 840 -4.32 38.09 -19.26
C LEU A 840 -3.34 38.54 -20.33
N ASP A 841 -3.07 37.66 -21.31
CA ASP A 841 -2.14 37.95 -22.40
C ASP A 841 -2.64 39.12 -23.28
N GLN A 842 -3.96 39.19 -23.50
CA GLN A 842 -4.58 40.18 -24.35
C GLN A 842 -4.82 41.53 -23.67
N PHE A 843 -5.43 41.53 -22.48
CA PHE A 843 -5.90 42.74 -21.80
C PHE A 843 -5.02 43.14 -20.62
N GLY A 844 -4.07 42.30 -20.21
CA GLY A 844 -3.17 42.56 -19.08
C GLY A 844 -3.72 42.11 -17.72
N PRO A 845 -3.03 42.47 -16.62
CA PRO A 845 -3.35 42.02 -15.28
C PRO A 845 -4.77 42.35 -14.84
N PHE A 846 -5.45 41.37 -14.25
CA PHE A 846 -6.75 41.50 -13.60
C PHE A 846 -6.68 41.00 -12.17
N ASN A 847 -7.49 41.58 -11.29
CA ASN A 847 -7.57 41.20 -9.88
C ASN A 847 -8.90 40.53 -9.51
N GLU A 848 -9.90 40.55 -10.38
CA GLU A 848 -11.13 39.79 -10.18
C GLU A 848 -11.47 39.02 -11.45
N ILE A 849 -12.00 37.80 -11.30
CA ILE A 849 -12.56 37.02 -12.39
C ILE A 849 -13.77 36.25 -11.90
N LYS A 850 -14.82 36.20 -12.72
CA LYS A 850 -16.04 35.43 -12.51
C LYS A 850 -16.36 34.63 -13.77
N GLY A 851 -16.87 33.41 -13.62
CA GLY A 851 -17.49 32.69 -14.72
C GLY A 851 -18.47 31.62 -14.27
N ARG A 852 -19.52 31.41 -15.07
CA ARG A 852 -20.48 30.30 -14.92
C ARG A 852 -20.17 29.22 -15.93
N PHE A 853 -20.05 27.99 -15.46
CA PHE A 853 -19.90 26.80 -16.29
C PHE A 853 -21.27 26.39 -16.80
N THR A 854 -21.50 26.51 -18.11
CA THR A 854 -22.79 26.22 -18.76
C THR A 854 -22.73 25.04 -19.72
N GLY A 855 -21.54 24.50 -19.96
CA GLY A 855 -21.36 23.36 -20.85
C GLY A 855 -20.04 22.64 -20.56
N ILE A 856 -19.98 21.38 -20.94
CA ILE A 856 -18.78 20.56 -20.87
C ILE A 856 -17.85 20.85 -22.03
N VAL A 857 -16.59 20.45 -21.91
CA VAL A 857 -15.56 20.48 -22.96
C VAL A 857 -14.90 19.11 -22.97
N PHE A 858 -14.63 18.56 -24.15
CA PHE A 858 -13.82 17.35 -24.26
C PHE A 858 -12.37 17.71 -24.60
N PRO A 859 -11.36 17.00 -24.06
CA PRO A 859 -9.99 17.15 -24.52
C PRO A 859 -9.89 16.97 -26.04
N GLY A 860 -9.05 17.78 -26.68
CA GLY A 860 -8.91 17.86 -28.14
C GLY A 860 -9.83 18.87 -28.83
N GLU A 861 -10.91 19.34 -28.18
CA GLU A 861 -11.82 20.33 -28.76
C GLU A 861 -11.19 21.74 -28.85
N THR A 862 -11.70 22.55 -29.78
CA THR A 862 -11.34 23.95 -29.94
C THR A 862 -12.28 24.84 -29.14
N LEU A 863 -11.70 25.62 -28.24
CA LEU A 863 -12.39 26.69 -27.52
C LEU A 863 -12.22 28.02 -28.24
N ARG A 864 -13.27 28.83 -28.28
CA ARG A 864 -13.22 30.22 -28.78
C ARG A 864 -13.64 31.18 -27.70
N VAL A 865 -12.72 32.07 -27.32
CA VAL A 865 -12.99 33.15 -26.35
C VAL A 865 -13.48 34.37 -27.12
N PHE A 866 -14.63 34.90 -26.72
CA PHE A 866 -15.16 36.19 -27.17
C PHE A 866 -15.12 37.17 -26.01
N ALA A 867 -14.67 38.39 -26.23
CA ALA A 867 -14.57 39.39 -25.16
C ALA A 867 -15.00 40.79 -25.61
N TRP A 868 -15.56 41.53 -24.66
CA TRP A 868 -16.05 42.91 -24.78
C TRP A 868 -15.52 43.71 -23.59
N LYS A 869 -14.93 44.89 -23.83
CA LYS A 869 -14.39 45.76 -22.77
C LYS A 869 -15.26 47.00 -22.58
N GLU A 870 -15.61 47.29 -21.34
CA GLU A 870 -16.27 48.51 -20.90
C GLU A 870 -15.56 49.03 -19.64
N GLY A 871 -14.82 50.13 -19.77
CA GLY A 871 -13.97 50.63 -18.69
C GLY A 871 -12.85 49.65 -18.32
N ASP A 872 -12.80 49.28 -17.04
CA ASP A 872 -11.91 48.29 -16.42
C ASP A 872 -12.48 46.87 -16.42
N VAL A 873 -13.69 46.66 -16.91
CA VAL A 873 -14.34 45.35 -16.96
C VAL A 873 -14.28 44.77 -18.37
N VAL A 874 -13.86 43.50 -18.47
CA VAL A 874 -13.94 42.74 -19.72
C VAL A 874 -14.91 41.58 -19.52
N THR A 875 -16.09 41.70 -20.11
CA THR A 875 -17.07 40.62 -20.19
C THR A 875 -16.61 39.61 -21.24
N PHE A 876 -16.76 38.31 -20.99
CA PHE A 876 -16.36 37.28 -21.93
C PHE A 876 -17.29 36.07 -21.97
N GLN A 877 -17.18 35.30 -23.05
CA GLN A 877 -17.74 33.96 -23.19
C GLN A 877 -16.69 33.02 -23.77
N THR A 878 -16.79 31.73 -23.43
CA THR A 878 -15.96 30.69 -24.03
C THR A 878 -16.88 29.65 -24.66
N HIS A 879 -16.76 29.52 -25.98
CA HIS A 879 -17.56 28.59 -26.78
C HIS A 879 -16.72 27.37 -27.15
N VAL A 880 -17.37 26.21 -27.23
CA VAL A 880 -16.81 25.02 -27.87
C VAL A 880 -17.19 25.10 -29.35
N VAL A 881 -16.20 25.33 -30.21
CA VAL A 881 -16.41 25.57 -31.64
C VAL A 881 -16.99 24.32 -32.31
N ASP A 882 -16.43 23.16 -32.01
CA ASP A 882 -16.76 21.87 -32.61
C ASP A 882 -18.24 21.51 -32.40
N ARG A 883 -18.77 21.78 -31.21
CA ARG A 883 -20.15 21.46 -30.82
C ARG A 883 -21.10 22.64 -30.86
N LYS A 884 -20.61 23.86 -31.14
CA LYS A 884 -21.41 25.11 -31.11
C LYS A 884 -22.15 25.32 -29.79
N THR A 885 -21.50 24.98 -28.67
CA THR A 885 -22.05 25.15 -27.32
C THR A 885 -21.25 26.18 -26.53
N ILE A 886 -21.81 26.69 -25.43
CA ILE A 886 -21.12 27.65 -24.56
C ILE A 886 -20.62 26.93 -23.31
N ALA A 887 -19.31 26.87 -23.13
CA ALA A 887 -18.67 26.28 -21.95
C ALA A 887 -18.69 27.25 -20.76
N ILE A 888 -18.31 28.51 -20.98
CA ILE A 888 -18.31 29.57 -19.95
C ILE A 888 -19.18 30.74 -20.39
N ASN A 889 -20.11 31.13 -19.53
CA ASN A 889 -21.02 32.24 -19.72
C ASN A 889 -21.11 33.10 -18.45
N ASN A 890 -21.84 34.21 -18.50
CA ASN A 890 -22.05 35.11 -17.36
C ASN A 890 -20.73 35.48 -16.65
N ALA A 891 -19.73 35.85 -17.46
CA ALA A 891 -18.34 35.88 -17.05
C ALA A 891 -17.66 37.21 -17.36
N ALA A 892 -16.78 37.65 -16.48
CA ALA A 892 -15.98 38.86 -16.67
C ALA A 892 -14.69 38.83 -15.86
N ILE A 893 -13.69 39.60 -16.30
CA ILE A 893 -12.52 40.00 -15.51
C ILE A 893 -12.59 41.48 -15.16
N LYS A 894 -12.00 41.86 -14.02
CA LYS A 894 -11.75 43.26 -13.65
C LYS A 894 -10.26 43.56 -13.69
N LEU A 895 -9.87 44.46 -14.57
CA LEU A 895 -8.48 44.82 -14.80
C LEU A 895 -7.92 45.61 -13.60
N VAL A 896 -6.63 45.43 -13.30
CA VAL A 896 -5.94 46.17 -12.23
C VAL A 896 -5.85 47.67 -12.56
N SER A 897 -5.86 48.00 -13.86
CA SER A 897 -5.90 49.37 -14.36
C SER A 897 -6.64 49.42 -15.69
N ASP A 898 -7.43 50.48 -15.91
CA ASP A 898 -8.13 50.74 -17.18
C ASP A 898 -7.19 50.81 -18.40
N LYS A 899 -5.88 51.02 -18.15
CA LYS A 899 -4.77 51.11 -19.11
C LYS A 899 -4.01 49.80 -19.31
N SER A 900 -4.44 48.69 -18.73
CA SER A 900 -3.78 47.40 -18.93
C SER A 900 -3.87 46.97 -20.39
N LYS A 901 -2.75 46.46 -20.94
CA LYS A 901 -2.40 46.30 -22.38
C LYS A 901 -3.57 46.40 -23.39
N LEU A 902 -4.03 47.64 -23.56
CA LEU A 902 -4.45 48.34 -24.78
C LEU A 902 -4.43 49.83 -24.44
#